data_AF-A0A1G4IPL3-F1
#
_entry.id   AF-A0A1G4IPL3-F1
#
_cell.length_a   1.000
_cell.length_b   1.000
_cell.length_c   1.000
_cell.angle_alpha   90.00
_cell.angle_beta   90.00
_cell.angle_gamma   90.00
#
_symmetry.space_group_name_H-M   'P 1'
#
loop_
_entity.id
_entity.type
_entity.pdbx_description
1 polymer ?
#
loop_
_entity_poly.entity_id
_entity_poly.type
_entity_poly.pdbx_seq_one_letter_code
_entity_poly.pdbx_strand_id
1 'polypeptide(L)'
;MSEVNGHNFPSNVEWFAEGTKMILFNGETIKVEELIPGSQLLWADGSYRFIDDVFRANDNLYHLTQYTKHRAHKLDPSRPEPFGVFRMVCFERAVLSLQTGIHARVSYDKRRDVKLLRFSKLRDHLTDNGRVIKMLKWTEESFPVDTPNSVLVDLVKKFREATGKKFVEWECEIGDLKYLINDIRASTRLLLYPIPFEIPTLKPWLQRTFEREVSDRELEAMSWMLGFWIGDGCRAGALFALNMEDNDVNGMLEENAKIWGMSYEKRKYANSGLSAFAALHTPKADGKGRNWNVKNPFVAVLRGLKFYKNGLLNGPKNIPEFMRVDQLLVRKCFMAGLIDSDGYSSVADDFLSAKVSSVYPPIRDGILFICRSLGLNVSVSFCPAHRDEKRGINEADIWNFLITSGTNRGILLSILQRCSHGRKKDPPIFHYNKTPSNEADAYARRPKRYLNLSEPISNLENESISDKSMTGSTAVDDVSFSECENEFDSNTEIEQEQTVSETGFGCFDLAIDLEEIQLETDLTETDPDIVELDLGLDADISKTFDEPYFENDGDRDYASFNNSRQFFKTAPMNQKGTIYGIQLKERGILTESQIVYEPPYSVGDERVPYEQVCLSCSTKDETRWTTVPWQYNVKDRLCRSCYDSYVRTNTRCSNTACNKVYHLYQLGKKAMKGQPRLKINVENGSAKHRYLCNLCGSVTVTDGAPEDAKVRKEATVESCCVVCGPKSTGRWRKFPWDKDKMWCGACSQRFLRTRIICADTNCRKIPSPSEFAKMKSLPGKPETFNCLKCKQPVTRDLSKALFVPAKSEMRTETCISCGPIAAKRWCSLPWDKKSSKLICDNCKRHYNDHGHRCLNDSCNKIFSYVQLKKMEIKKRSKPDNSEESCYVCPHCGQDTEWRP
;
A
#
# COMPACT_ATOMS: atom_id res chain seq x y z
N MET A 1 -22.77 33.36 -22.04
CA MET A 1 -23.37 32.40 -21.09
C MET A 1 -24.79 32.87 -20.81
N SER A 2 -25.77 32.08 -21.24
CA SER A 2 -27.19 32.47 -21.21
C SER A 2 -27.91 31.84 -20.03
N GLU A 3 -28.67 32.61 -19.25
CA GLU A 3 -29.50 32.09 -18.17
C GLU A 3 -30.81 31.52 -18.70
N VAL A 4 -31.11 30.25 -18.36
CA VAL A 4 -32.35 29.58 -18.75
C VAL A 4 -33.35 29.67 -17.61
N ASN A 5 -34.29 30.62 -17.71
CA ASN A 5 -35.38 30.78 -16.75
C ASN A 5 -36.52 29.78 -17.01
N GLY A 6 -36.58 28.72 -16.20
CA GLY A 6 -37.73 27.80 -16.14
C GLY A 6 -37.38 26.32 -16.36
N HIS A 7 -38.39 25.46 -16.29
CA HIS A 7 -38.23 23.98 -16.33
C HIS A 7 -37.95 23.38 -17.72
N ASN A 8 -37.71 24.20 -18.75
CA ASN A 8 -37.49 23.74 -20.12
C ASN A 8 -36.00 23.74 -20.48
N PHE A 9 -35.30 22.69 -20.06
CA PHE A 9 -33.95 22.40 -20.57
C PHE A 9 -34.01 22.07 -22.07
N PRO A 10 -33.21 22.74 -22.94
CA PRO A 10 -33.16 22.41 -24.36
C PRO A 10 -32.64 20.98 -24.55
N SER A 11 -33.24 20.22 -25.46
CA SER A 11 -32.91 18.80 -25.67
C SER A 11 -31.55 18.56 -26.32
N ASN A 12 -30.96 19.60 -26.93
CA ASN A 12 -29.64 19.66 -27.56
C ASN A 12 -28.55 20.24 -26.63
N VAL A 13 -28.83 20.36 -25.33
CA VAL A 13 -27.88 20.82 -24.32
C VAL A 13 -27.65 19.69 -23.31
N GLU A 14 -26.39 19.30 -23.10
CA GLU A 14 -26.01 18.38 -22.04
C GLU A 14 -25.69 19.16 -20.76
N TRP A 15 -26.32 18.81 -19.66
CA TRP A 15 -26.22 19.55 -18.40
C TRP A 15 -25.39 18.78 -17.36
N PHE A 16 -24.66 19.53 -16.53
CA PHE A 16 -23.80 19.00 -15.46
C PHE A 16 -23.89 19.89 -14.22
N ALA A 17 -23.59 19.36 -13.04
CA ALA A 17 -23.49 20.16 -11.83
C ALA A 17 -22.21 21.00 -11.83
N GLU A 18 -22.24 22.19 -11.23
CA GLU A 18 -21.05 23.00 -10.95
C GLU A 18 -19.93 22.17 -10.29
N GLY A 19 -18.69 22.40 -10.70
CA GLY A 19 -17.51 21.64 -10.27
C GLY A 19 -17.29 20.32 -11.01
N THR A 20 -18.22 19.87 -11.87
CA THR A 20 -18.01 18.67 -12.70
C THR A 20 -16.86 18.90 -13.65
N LYS A 21 -15.82 18.07 -13.56
CA LYS A 21 -14.66 18.14 -14.47
C LYS A 21 -14.91 17.36 -15.75
N MET A 22 -14.42 17.91 -16.85
CA MET A 22 -14.61 17.48 -18.23
C MET A 22 -13.24 17.25 -18.86
N ILE A 23 -13.11 16.23 -19.70
CA ILE A 23 -11.85 15.94 -20.39
C ILE A 23 -11.83 16.68 -21.73
N LEU A 24 -10.82 17.51 -21.94
CA LEU A 24 -10.53 18.16 -23.21
C LEU A 24 -9.87 17.19 -24.19
N PHE A 25 -9.96 17.47 -25.49
CA PHE A 25 -9.34 16.62 -26.52
C PHE A 25 -7.81 16.55 -26.43
N ASN A 26 -7.16 17.52 -25.79
CA ASN A 26 -5.73 17.49 -25.48
C ASN A 26 -5.37 16.63 -24.24
N GLY A 27 -6.37 16.03 -23.58
CA GLY A 27 -6.20 15.18 -22.39
C GLY A 27 -6.22 15.91 -21.06
N GLU A 28 -6.27 17.25 -21.06
CA GLU A 28 -6.40 18.06 -19.85
C GLU A 28 -7.81 17.98 -19.26
N THR A 29 -7.94 18.26 -17.96
CA THR A 29 -9.22 18.29 -17.25
C THR A 29 -9.56 19.72 -16.84
N ILE A 30 -10.73 20.21 -17.24
CA ILE A 30 -11.24 21.54 -16.93
C ILE A 30 -12.62 21.42 -16.25
N LYS A 31 -13.01 22.36 -15.39
CA LYS A 31 -14.37 22.32 -14.81
C LYS A 31 -15.41 22.81 -15.81
N VAL A 32 -16.65 22.35 -15.66
CA VAL A 32 -17.75 22.70 -16.58
C VAL A 32 -18.05 24.20 -16.58
N GLU A 33 -17.93 24.87 -15.43
CA GLU A 33 -18.11 26.32 -15.29
C GLU A 33 -16.99 27.16 -15.92
N GLU A 34 -15.84 26.55 -16.21
CA GLU A 34 -14.67 27.18 -16.85
C GLU A 34 -14.67 27.00 -18.39
N LEU A 35 -15.64 26.25 -18.94
CA LEU A 35 -15.76 26.02 -20.39
C LEU A 35 -16.29 27.25 -21.14
N ILE A 36 -15.78 27.43 -22.36
CA ILE A 36 -16.16 28.51 -23.27
C ILE A 36 -16.59 27.97 -24.64
N PRO A 37 -17.42 28.69 -25.40
CA PRO A 37 -17.70 28.37 -26.80
C PRO A 37 -16.39 28.23 -27.60
N GLY A 38 -16.29 27.20 -28.43
CA GLY A 38 -15.08 26.84 -29.17
C GLY A 38 -14.08 25.92 -28.45
N SER A 39 -14.25 25.62 -27.16
CA SER A 39 -13.45 24.56 -26.50
C SER A 39 -13.68 23.19 -27.16
N GLN A 40 -12.64 22.37 -27.22
CA GLN A 40 -12.68 21.02 -27.80
C GLN A 40 -12.79 19.96 -26.70
N LEU A 41 -13.99 19.40 -26.52
CA LEU A 41 -14.26 18.31 -25.56
C LEU A 41 -13.93 16.95 -26.17
N LEU A 42 -13.48 16.02 -25.34
CA LEU A 42 -13.32 14.62 -25.71
C LEU A 42 -14.66 13.87 -25.70
N TRP A 43 -14.90 13.07 -26.74
CA TRP A 43 -16.14 12.33 -26.96
C TRP A 43 -16.03 10.85 -26.57
N ALA A 44 -17.17 10.18 -26.37
CA ALA A 44 -17.22 8.77 -26.00
C ALA A 44 -16.62 7.80 -27.05
N ASP A 45 -16.60 8.20 -28.33
CA ASP A 45 -15.92 7.47 -29.42
C ASP A 45 -14.42 7.80 -29.54
N GLY A 46 -13.93 8.76 -28.74
CA GLY A 46 -12.57 9.25 -28.75
C GLY A 46 -12.25 10.36 -29.76
N SER A 47 -13.24 10.84 -30.52
CA SER A 47 -13.12 12.05 -31.33
C SER A 47 -13.36 13.31 -30.49
N TYR A 48 -13.30 14.51 -31.09
CA TYR A 48 -13.61 15.76 -30.41
C TYR A 48 -14.92 16.40 -30.88
N ARG A 49 -15.51 17.24 -30.02
CA ARG A 49 -16.61 18.14 -30.38
C ARG A 49 -16.29 19.56 -29.91
N PHE A 50 -16.65 20.55 -30.73
CA PHE A 50 -16.61 21.96 -30.34
C PHE A 50 -17.87 22.30 -29.53
N ILE A 51 -17.70 23.06 -28.46
CA ILE A 51 -18.83 23.66 -27.73
C ILE A 51 -19.43 24.79 -28.57
N ASP A 52 -20.72 24.71 -28.90
CA ASP A 52 -21.42 25.77 -29.65
C ASP A 52 -21.80 26.95 -28.72
N ASP A 53 -22.35 26.69 -27.52
CA ASP A 53 -22.66 27.70 -26.49
C ASP A 53 -22.70 27.05 -25.08
N VAL A 54 -22.64 27.88 -24.02
CA VAL A 54 -22.70 27.48 -22.61
C VAL A 54 -23.82 28.21 -21.87
N PHE A 55 -24.64 27.45 -21.16
CA PHE A 55 -25.85 27.86 -20.46
C PHE A 55 -25.70 27.71 -18.94
N ARG A 56 -26.49 28.47 -18.19
CA ARG A 56 -26.58 28.36 -16.73
C ARG A 56 -28.04 28.22 -16.29
N ALA A 57 -28.29 27.35 -15.32
CA ALA A 57 -29.58 27.19 -14.64
C ALA A 57 -29.37 26.73 -13.19
N ASN A 58 -30.47 26.51 -12.45
CA ASN A 58 -30.45 25.91 -11.12
C ASN A 58 -31.47 24.77 -11.04
N ASP A 59 -31.07 23.62 -10.47
CA ASP A 59 -31.94 22.46 -10.28
C ASP A 59 -31.60 21.71 -8.97
N ASN A 60 -32.48 20.80 -8.54
CA ASN A 60 -32.32 19.99 -7.34
C ASN A 60 -31.14 19.03 -7.51
N LEU A 61 -30.16 19.07 -6.59
CA LEU A 61 -28.94 18.26 -6.70
C LEU A 61 -29.07 16.88 -6.04
N TYR A 62 -28.32 15.92 -6.58
CA TYR A 62 -28.24 14.53 -6.13
C TYR A 62 -26.79 14.07 -6.06
N HIS A 63 -26.42 13.37 -4.99
CA HIS A 63 -25.20 12.59 -4.94
C HIS A 63 -25.41 11.24 -5.64
N LEU A 64 -24.61 10.99 -6.68
CA LEU A 64 -24.49 9.68 -7.31
C LEU A 64 -23.20 9.02 -6.81
N THR A 65 -23.29 7.80 -6.26
CA THR A 65 -22.15 7.12 -5.64
C THR A 65 -22.17 5.62 -5.92
N GLN A 66 -21.03 5.06 -6.34
CA GLN A 66 -20.88 3.63 -6.55
C GLN A 66 -21.10 2.86 -5.24
N TYR A 67 -21.93 1.82 -5.33
CA TYR A 67 -22.17 0.92 -4.23
C TYR A 67 -21.01 -0.05 -4.06
N THR A 68 -20.39 -0.01 -2.89
CA THR A 68 -19.29 -0.90 -2.50
C THR A 68 -19.74 -1.89 -1.42
N LYS A 69 -19.13 -3.08 -1.38
CA LYS A 69 -19.26 -4.04 -0.26
C LYS A 69 -18.37 -3.70 0.93
N HIS A 70 -17.39 -2.79 0.80
CA HIS A 70 -16.50 -2.43 1.92
C HIS A 70 -17.29 -1.75 3.06
N ARG A 71 -17.19 -2.29 4.28
CA ARG A 71 -17.89 -1.78 5.49
C ARG A 71 -16.96 -1.43 6.65
N ALA A 72 -15.66 -1.73 6.55
CA ALA A 72 -14.72 -1.62 7.67
C ALA A 72 -14.69 -0.20 8.30
N HIS A 73 -14.59 0.86 7.48
CA HIS A 73 -14.68 2.27 7.90
C HIS A 73 -15.98 2.65 8.63
N LYS A 74 -17.08 1.90 8.46
CA LYS A 74 -18.35 2.15 9.14
C LYS A 74 -18.45 1.50 10.52
N LEU A 75 -17.63 0.48 10.76
CA LEU A 75 -17.52 -0.22 12.04
C LEU A 75 -16.35 0.32 12.87
N ASP A 76 -15.33 0.84 12.21
CA ASP A 76 -14.08 1.32 12.77
C ASP A 76 -13.69 2.65 12.08
N PRO A 77 -14.01 3.80 12.70
CA PRO A 77 -13.71 5.13 12.14
C PRO A 77 -12.21 5.43 11.97
N SER A 78 -11.31 4.60 12.50
CA SER A 78 -9.87 4.74 12.26
C SER A 78 -9.44 4.23 10.89
N ARG A 79 -10.29 3.44 10.21
CA ARG A 79 -10.03 2.91 8.88
C ARG A 79 -10.48 3.90 7.79
N PRO A 80 -9.66 4.11 6.74
CA PRO A 80 -10.02 5.03 5.67
C PRO A 80 -11.26 4.57 4.91
N GLU A 81 -12.00 5.54 4.36
CA GLU A 81 -13.06 5.24 3.39
C GLU A 81 -12.53 4.43 2.19
N PRO A 82 -13.38 3.64 1.50
CA PRO A 82 -12.91 2.79 0.41
C PRO A 82 -12.42 3.67 -0.75
N PHE A 83 -11.18 3.43 -1.15
CA PHE A 83 -10.52 4.22 -2.19
C PHE A 83 -11.05 3.90 -3.59
N GLY A 84 -11.00 4.87 -4.49
CA GLY A 84 -11.37 4.70 -5.89
C GLY A 84 -12.85 4.37 -6.12
N VAL A 85 -13.75 4.77 -5.22
CA VAL A 85 -15.21 4.65 -5.37
C VAL A 85 -15.74 5.83 -6.18
N PHE A 86 -16.53 5.56 -7.22
CA PHE A 86 -17.11 6.58 -8.11
C PHE A 86 -18.06 7.47 -7.33
N ARG A 87 -17.86 8.78 -7.43
CA ARG A 87 -18.72 9.81 -6.85
C ARG A 87 -18.85 10.94 -7.87
N MET A 88 -20.06 11.45 -8.06
CA MET A 88 -20.31 12.72 -8.74
C MET A 88 -21.55 13.38 -8.15
N VAL A 89 -21.65 14.70 -8.32
CA VAL A 89 -22.89 15.44 -8.11
C VAL A 89 -23.60 15.51 -9.45
N CYS A 90 -24.90 15.28 -9.42
CA CYS A 90 -25.79 15.40 -10.57
C CYS A 90 -27.01 16.24 -10.16
N PHE A 91 -27.93 16.46 -11.09
CA PHE A 91 -29.22 17.11 -10.85
C PHE A 91 -30.37 16.13 -11.12
N GLU A 92 -31.58 16.47 -10.68
CA GLU A 92 -32.76 15.61 -10.73
C GLU A 92 -33.05 15.07 -12.13
N ARG A 93 -32.88 15.91 -13.15
CA ARG A 93 -33.16 15.59 -14.56
C ARG A 93 -31.95 15.10 -15.35
N ALA A 94 -30.83 14.79 -14.66
CA ALA A 94 -29.66 14.20 -15.30
C ALA A 94 -30.01 12.80 -15.84
N VAL A 95 -29.78 12.56 -17.13
CA VAL A 95 -30.06 11.27 -17.77
C VAL A 95 -28.87 10.34 -17.56
N LEU A 96 -29.12 9.15 -17.00
CA LEU A 96 -28.11 8.11 -16.81
C LEU A 96 -28.23 7.02 -17.88
N SER A 97 -27.09 6.61 -18.45
CA SER A 97 -26.96 5.38 -19.24
C SER A 97 -26.92 4.17 -18.31
N LEU A 98 -27.94 3.31 -18.38
CA LEU A 98 -28.14 2.19 -17.47
C LEU A 98 -28.14 0.86 -18.21
N GLN A 99 -27.69 -0.18 -17.53
CA GLN A 99 -27.85 -1.56 -17.97
C GLN A 99 -28.50 -2.40 -16.87
N THR A 100 -29.46 -3.24 -17.24
CA THR A 100 -30.20 -4.09 -16.30
C THR A 100 -30.33 -5.51 -16.85
N GLY A 101 -30.22 -6.52 -15.99
CA GLY A 101 -30.36 -7.93 -16.37
C GLY A 101 -31.75 -8.23 -16.93
N ILE A 102 -31.81 -9.00 -18.01
CA ILE A 102 -33.09 -9.55 -18.49
C ILE A 102 -33.42 -10.75 -17.63
N HIS A 103 -34.42 -10.59 -16.78
CA HIS A 103 -34.90 -11.66 -15.92
C HIS A 103 -36.22 -12.20 -16.46
N ALA A 104 -36.32 -13.53 -16.52
CA ALA A 104 -37.55 -14.26 -16.78
C ALA A 104 -37.61 -15.46 -15.82
N ARG A 105 -38.67 -15.50 -15.00
CA ARG A 105 -38.90 -16.52 -13.95
C ARG A 105 -40.34 -17.00 -13.95
N VAL A 106 -40.53 -18.28 -13.66
CA VAL A 106 -41.86 -18.87 -13.41
C VAL A 106 -42.13 -18.82 -11.91
N SER A 107 -43.37 -18.54 -11.53
CA SER A 107 -43.84 -18.60 -10.14
C SER A 107 -45.29 -19.08 -10.09
N TYR A 108 -45.75 -19.59 -8.95
CA TYR A 108 -47.13 -20.06 -8.77
C TYR A 108 -47.88 -19.14 -7.81
N ASP A 109 -49.04 -18.64 -8.24
CA ASP A 109 -49.89 -17.75 -7.45
C ASP A 109 -51.04 -18.52 -6.81
N LYS A 110 -50.81 -18.97 -5.57
CA LYS A 110 -51.77 -19.72 -4.75
C LYS A 110 -53.12 -19.03 -4.55
N ARG A 111 -53.25 -17.71 -4.79
CA ARG A 111 -54.52 -16.97 -4.61
C ARG A 111 -55.40 -16.98 -5.84
N ARG A 112 -54.77 -16.93 -7.02
CA ARG A 112 -55.46 -16.97 -8.32
C ARG A 112 -55.56 -18.39 -8.89
N ASP A 113 -54.83 -19.33 -8.29
CA ASP A 113 -54.65 -20.70 -8.80
C ASP A 113 -54.18 -20.68 -10.27
N VAL A 114 -53.04 -20.02 -10.50
CA VAL A 114 -52.40 -19.89 -11.82
C VAL A 114 -50.88 -19.91 -11.71
N LYS A 115 -50.22 -20.36 -12.78
CA LYS A 115 -48.78 -20.17 -12.97
C LYS A 115 -48.55 -18.80 -13.61
N LEU A 116 -47.57 -18.05 -13.11
CA LEU A 116 -47.19 -16.73 -13.60
C LEU A 116 -45.80 -16.80 -14.23
N LEU A 117 -45.71 -16.50 -15.52
CA LEU A 117 -44.46 -16.16 -16.18
C LEU A 117 -44.19 -14.66 -15.94
N ARG A 118 -43.14 -14.35 -15.19
CA ARG A 118 -42.71 -12.97 -14.90
C ARG A 118 -41.45 -12.65 -15.69
N PHE A 119 -41.49 -11.62 -16.51
CA PHE A 119 -40.32 -11.17 -17.28
C PHE A 119 -40.15 -9.65 -17.29
N SER A 120 -38.91 -9.18 -17.29
CA SER A 120 -38.58 -7.75 -17.32
C SER A 120 -38.66 -7.20 -18.74
N LYS A 121 -39.46 -6.14 -18.97
CA LYS A 121 -39.58 -5.47 -20.28
C LYS A 121 -39.66 -3.95 -20.09
N LEU A 122 -39.10 -3.18 -21.04
CA LEU A 122 -39.32 -1.74 -21.09
C LEU A 122 -40.79 -1.45 -21.39
N ARG A 123 -41.42 -0.63 -20.55
CA ARG A 123 -42.80 -0.18 -20.70
C ARG A 123 -42.90 1.29 -20.32
N ASP A 124 -43.93 1.94 -20.84
CA ASP A 124 -44.24 3.31 -20.48
C ASP A 124 -44.70 3.42 -19.02
N HIS A 125 -44.49 4.60 -18.45
CA HIS A 125 -44.88 4.96 -17.09
C HIS A 125 -45.30 6.42 -17.05
N LEU A 126 -46.54 6.67 -16.65
CA LEU A 126 -46.97 8.00 -16.23
C LEU A 126 -46.38 8.31 -14.85
N THR A 127 -45.60 9.39 -14.75
CA THR A 127 -44.99 9.90 -13.52
C THR A 127 -45.95 10.79 -12.74
N ASP A 128 -45.62 11.10 -11.48
CA ASP A 128 -46.41 12.01 -10.63
C ASP A 128 -46.62 13.40 -11.26
N ASN A 129 -45.67 13.84 -12.09
CA ASN A 129 -45.72 15.11 -12.83
C ASN A 129 -46.27 14.99 -14.26
N GLY A 130 -46.97 13.90 -14.58
CA GLY A 130 -47.69 13.72 -15.85
C GLY A 130 -46.83 13.43 -17.09
N ARG A 131 -45.51 13.25 -16.94
CA ARG A 131 -44.64 12.80 -18.04
C ARG A 131 -44.86 11.31 -18.30
N VAL A 132 -44.69 10.88 -19.54
CA VAL A 132 -44.64 9.47 -19.92
C VAL A 132 -43.18 9.09 -20.18
N ILE A 133 -42.60 8.26 -19.31
CA ILE A 133 -41.21 7.81 -19.40
C ILE A 133 -41.14 6.31 -19.72
N LYS A 134 -40.07 5.86 -20.38
CA LYS A 134 -39.79 4.43 -20.59
C LYS A 134 -38.97 3.88 -19.44
N MET A 135 -39.45 2.81 -18.81
CA MET A 135 -38.81 2.21 -17.65
C MET A 135 -38.95 0.69 -17.65
N LEU A 136 -37.96 -0.03 -17.14
CA LEU A 136 -38.02 -1.48 -17.03
C LEU A 136 -39.01 -1.89 -15.93
N LYS A 137 -40.00 -2.72 -16.26
CA LYS A 137 -41.03 -3.24 -15.35
C LYS A 137 -41.17 -4.75 -15.49
N TRP A 138 -41.64 -5.43 -14.44
CA TRP A 138 -42.16 -6.79 -14.59
C TRP A 138 -43.42 -6.77 -15.46
N THR A 139 -43.45 -7.61 -16.48
CA THR A 139 -44.67 -8.12 -17.11
C THR A 139 -45.00 -9.45 -16.46
N GLU A 140 -46.28 -9.68 -16.18
CA GLU A 140 -46.79 -11.00 -15.79
C GLU A 140 -47.70 -11.52 -16.90
N GLU A 141 -47.50 -12.78 -17.29
CA GLU A 141 -48.44 -13.55 -18.12
C GLU A 141 -48.91 -14.75 -17.29
N SER A 142 -50.23 -14.95 -17.21
CA SER A 142 -50.87 -15.99 -16.39
C SER A 142 -51.29 -17.18 -17.23
N PHE A 143 -50.96 -18.37 -16.74
CA PHE A 143 -51.21 -19.66 -17.37
C PHE A 143 -52.00 -20.57 -16.41
N PRO A 144 -52.92 -21.41 -16.91
CA PRO A 144 -53.59 -22.44 -16.10
C PRO A 144 -52.63 -23.33 -15.30
N VAL A 145 -53.05 -23.83 -14.14
CA VAL A 145 -52.21 -24.64 -13.21
C VAL A 145 -51.66 -25.91 -13.87
N ASP A 146 -52.49 -26.54 -14.68
CA ASP A 146 -52.22 -27.75 -15.45
C ASP A 146 -51.22 -27.52 -16.60
N THR A 147 -50.91 -26.27 -16.95
CA THR A 147 -49.85 -25.93 -17.93
C THR A 147 -48.54 -26.61 -17.52
N PRO A 148 -47.97 -27.52 -18.34
CA PRO A 148 -46.75 -28.22 -17.99
C PRO A 148 -45.56 -27.27 -17.79
N ASN A 149 -44.71 -27.54 -16.80
CA ASN A 149 -43.56 -26.68 -16.51
C ASN A 149 -42.58 -26.60 -17.70
N SER A 150 -42.49 -27.64 -18.53
CA SER A 150 -41.70 -27.65 -19.78
C SER A 150 -42.13 -26.54 -20.75
N VAL A 151 -43.43 -26.32 -20.92
CA VAL A 151 -43.96 -25.24 -21.79
C VAL A 151 -43.53 -23.86 -21.28
N LEU A 152 -43.55 -23.66 -19.96
CA LEU A 152 -43.13 -22.39 -19.36
C LEU A 152 -41.59 -22.20 -19.42
N VAL A 153 -40.81 -23.27 -19.31
CA VAL A 153 -39.35 -23.26 -19.53
C VAL A 153 -39.03 -22.93 -20.98
N ASP A 154 -39.75 -23.52 -21.95
CA ASP A 154 -39.60 -23.21 -23.37
C ASP A 154 -39.99 -21.75 -23.68
N LEU A 155 -41.00 -21.19 -23.01
CA LEU A 155 -41.33 -19.77 -23.13
C LEU A 155 -40.25 -18.86 -22.52
N VAL A 156 -39.67 -19.23 -21.37
CA VAL A 156 -38.50 -18.52 -20.78
C VAL A 156 -37.32 -18.57 -21.75
N LYS A 157 -37.05 -19.73 -22.35
CA LYS A 157 -35.97 -19.92 -23.33
C LYS A 157 -36.21 -19.08 -24.58
N LYS A 158 -37.39 -19.19 -25.22
CA LYS A 158 -37.79 -18.38 -26.37
C LYS A 158 -37.74 -16.88 -26.08
N PHE A 159 -38.10 -16.44 -24.87
CA PHE A 159 -37.99 -15.03 -24.48
C PHE A 159 -36.53 -14.57 -24.41
N ARG A 160 -35.64 -15.35 -23.75
CA ARG A 160 -34.20 -15.07 -23.68
C ARG A 160 -33.59 -15.04 -25.09
N GLU A 161 -33.90 -16.03 -25.93
CA GLU A 161 -33.46 -16.13 -27.34
C GLU A 161 -33.96 -14.95 -28.19
N ALA A 162 -35.26 -14.62 -28.13
CA ALA A 162 -35.85 -13.52 -28.89
C ALA A 162 -35.30 -12.14 -28.47
N THR A 163 -34.87 -11.97 -27.22
CA THR A 163 -34.15 -10.75 -26.82
C THR A 163 -32.69 -10.71 -27.30
N GLY A 164 -32.08 -11.86 -27.61
CA GLY A 164 -30.70 -12.00 -28.08
C GLY A 164 -29.61 -11.47 -27.11
N LYS A 165 -30.00 -10.95 -25.94
CA LYS A 165 -29.13 -10.21 -25.02
C LYS A 165 -29.42 -10.64 -23.58
N LYS A 166 -28.38 -10.82 -22.77
CA LYS A 166 -28.53 -11.06 -21.31
C LYS A 166 -28.95 -9.79 -20.54
N PHE A 167 -28.92 -8.63 -21.17
CA PHE A 167 -29.15 -7.32 -20.56
C PHE A 167 -29.92 -6.36 -21.49
N VAL A 168 -30.73 -5.46 -20.91
CA VAL A 168 -31.27 -4.27 -21.59
C VAL A 168 -30.43 -3.07 -21.20
N GLU A 169 -30.03 -2.29 -22.21
CA GLU A 169 -29.46 -0.95 -22.03
C GLU A 169 -30.57 0.09 -22.28
N TRP A 170 -30.65 1.08 -21.41
CA TRP A 170 -31.73 2.07 -21.39
C TRP A 170 -31.31 3.33 -20.62
N GLU A 171 -32.08 4.41 -20.80
CA GLU A 171 -31.81 5.71 -20.20
C GLU A 171 -32.90 6.09 -19.17
N CYS A 172 -32.52 6.81 -18.11
CA CYS A 172 -33.45 7.27 -17.08
C CYS A 172 -32.96 8.57 -16.41
N GLU A 173 -33.86 9.53 -16.17
CA GLU A 173 -33.55 10.69 -15.32
C GLU A 173 -33.33 10.24 -13.86
N ILE A 174 -32.40 10.86 -13.12
CA ILE A 174 -32.07 10.49 -11.74
C ILE A 174 -33.29 10.51 -10.80
N GLY A 175 -34.13 11.54 -10.91
CA GLY A 175 -35.37 11.68 -10.14
C GLY A 175 -36.39 10.58 -10.42
N ASP A 176 -36.34 9.95 -11.60
CA ASP A 176 -37.26 8.90 -12.02
C ASP A 176 -36.83 7.50 -11.56
N LEU A 177 -35.60 7.32 -11.09
CA LEU A 177 -35.14 6.07 -10.47
C LEU A 177 -35.98 5.65 -9.26
N LYS A 178 -36.72 6.57 -8.63
CA LYS A 178 -37.64 6.30 -7.51
C LYS A 178 -38.81 5.40 -7.89
N TYR A 179 -39.18 5.37 -9.18
CA TYR A 179 -40.27 4.53 -9.68
C TYR A 179 -39.84 3.09 -10.02
N LEU A 180 -38.52 2.80 -10.02
CA LEU A 180 -38.03 1.45 -10.19
C LEU A 180 -38.34 0.59 -8.97
N ILE A 181 -39.02 -0.53 -9.19
CA ILE A 181 -39.22 -1.56 -8.17
C ILE A 181 -37.87 -2.13 -7.68
N ASN A 182 -37.82 -2.51 -6.40
CA ASN A 182 -36.59 -2.90 -5.70
C ASN A 182 -35.76 -3.98 -6.43
N ASP A 183 -36.39 -5.07 -6.90
CA ASP A 183 -35.71 -6.14 -7.65
C ASP A 183 -34.96 -5.58 -8.86
N ILE A 184 -35.65 -4.79 -9.68
CA ILE A 184 -35.08 -4.18 -10.88
C ILE A 184 -34.00 -3.18 -10.48
N ARG A 185 -34.27 -2.26 -9.54
CA ARG A 185 -33.31 -1.25 -9.06
C ARG A 185 -32.02 -1.86 -8.51
N ALA A 186 -32.10 -3.04 -7.89
CA ALA A 186 -30.95 -3.81 -7.39
C ALA A 186 -30.19 -4.54 -8.50
N SER A 187 -30.84 -4.90 -9.60
CA SER A 187 -30.22 -5.48 -10.81
C SER A 187 -29.66 -4.44 -11.79
N THR A 188 -30.11 -3.18 -11.73
CA THR A 188 -29.63 -2.06 -12.56
C THR A 188 -28.20 -1.63 -12.20
N ARG A 189 -27.40 -1.34 -13.23
CA ARG A 189 -26.03 -0.83 -13.18
C ARG A 189 -25.94 0.49 -13.92
N LEU A 190 -25.06 1.37 -13.47
CA LEU A 190 -24.58 2.51 -14.23
C LEU A 190 -23.54 2.00 -15.23
N LEU A 191 -23.62 2.48 -16.47
CA LEU A 191 -22.59 2.28 -17.47
C LEU A 191 -21.54 3.38 -17.36
N LEU A 192 -20.26 3.00 -17.29
CA LEU A 192 -19.12 3.90 -17.37
C LEU A 192 -18.32 3.59 -18.63
N TYR A 193 -17.93 4.64 -19.34
CA TYR A 193 -17.23 4.53 -20.62
C TYR A 193 -15.71 4.43 -20.40
N PRO A 194 -15.01 3.54 -21.12
CA PRO A 194 -13.55 3.56 -21.20
C PRO A 194 -13.05 4.74 -22.05
N ILE A 195 -11.72 4.89 -22.17
CA ILE A 195 -11.11 5.81 -23.13
C ILE A 195 -10.59 4.98 -24.33
N PRO A 196 -11.35 4.89 -25.44
CA PRO A 196 -10.85 4.34 -26.70
C PRO A 196 -9.85 5.28 -27.40
N PHE A 197 -9.89 6.57 -27.06
CA PHE A 197 -8.97 7.60 -27.57
C PHE A 197 -7.50 7.34 -27.22
N GLU A 198 -6.60 7.83 -28.07
CA GLU A 198 -5.17 7.84 -27.86
C GLU A 198 -4.58 9.23 -28.12
N ILE A 199 -3.80 9.75 -27.16
CA ILE A 199 -2.86 10.87 -27.33
C ILE A 199 -1.45 10.29 -27.19
N PRO A 200 -0.80 9.86 -28.30
CA PRO A 200 0.54 9.31 -28.26
C PRO A 200 1.51 10.30 -27.60
N THR A 201 1.97 9.97 -26.39
CA THR A 201 2.86 10.86 -25.62
C THR A 201 4.23 10.22 -25.48
N LEU A 202 4.29 8.96 -25.06
CA LEU A 202 5.54 8.20 -24.95
C LEU A 202 6.25 8.07 -26.31
N LYS A 203 5.55 7.63 -27.38
CA LYS A 203 6.18 7.40 -28.69
C LYS A 203 6.80 8.68 -29.29
N PRO A 204 6.09 9.83 -29.40
CA PRO A 204 6.69 11.06 -29.92
C PRO A 204 7.77 11.65 -29.01
N TRP A 205 7.65 11.46 -27.68
CA TRP A 205 8.69 11.90 -26.74
C TRP A 205 9.99 11.10 -26.94
N LEU A 206 9.89 9.78 -27.09
CA LEU A 206 11.04 8.91 -27.36
C LEU A 206 11.70 9.28 -28.71
N GLN A 207 10.90 9.45 -29.77
CA GLN A 207 11.42 9.84 -31.09
C GLN A 207 12.16 11.17 -31.06
N ARG A 208 11.60 12.18 -30.36
CA ARG A 208 12.21 13.50 -30.22
C ARG A 208 13.48 13.47 -29.35
N THR A 209 13.48 12.71 -28.26
CA THR A 209 14.60 12.69 -27.30
C THR A 209 15.79 11.87 -27.79
N PHE A 210 15.56 10.87 -28.64
CA PHE A 210 16.60 10.01 -29.20
C PHE A 210 16.85 10.26 -30.70
N GLU A 211 16.24 11.29 -31.27
CA GLU A 211 16.43 11.78 -32.65
C GLU A 211 16.33 10.68 -33.72
N ARG A 212 15.37 9.74 -33.53
CA ARG A 212 15.20 8.56 -34.38
C ARG A 212 13.76 8.07 -34.40
N GLU A 213 13.41 7.26 -35.40
CA GLU A 213 12.16 6.51 -35.37
C GLU A 213 12.19 5.44 -34.27
N VAL A 214 11.00 5.11 -33.75
CA VAL A 214 10.77 4.14 -32.68
C VAL A 214 9.70 3.17 -33.16
N SER A 215 10.07 1.91 -33.29
CA SER A 215 9.18 0.81 -33.65
C SER A 215 8.22 0.45 -32.51
N ASP A 216 7.13 -0.26 -32.83
CA ASP A 216 6.14 -0.65 -31.81
C ASP A 216 6.71 -1.68 -30.82
N ARG A 217 7.68 -2.52 -31.23
CA ARG A 217 8.42 -3.40 -30.32
C ARG A 217 9.31 -2.63 -29.35
N GLU A 218 9.94 -1.55 -29.78
CA GLU A 218 10.72 -0.68 -28.89
C GLU A 218 9.83 0.09 -27.91
N LEU A 219 8.66 0.54 -28.37
CA LEU A 219 7.65 1.18 -27.55
C LEU A 219 7.09 0.23 -26.48
N GLU A 220 6.76 -1.01 -26.87
CA GLU A 220 6.36 -2.09 -25.96
C GLU A 220 7.47 -2.37 -24.92
N ALA A 221 8.71 -2.56 -25.36
CA ALA A 221 9.85 -2.82 -24.48
C ALA A 221 10.05 -1.69 -23.44
N MET A 222 9.94 -0.43 -23.86
CA MET A 222 10.02 0.72 -22.95
C MET A 222 8.84 0.75 -21.98
N SER A 223 7.62 0.57 -22.49
CA SER A 223 6.39 0.61 -21.68
C SER A 223 6.36 -0.49 -20.62
N TRP A 224 6.75 -1.72 -20.98
CA TRP A 224 6.88 -2.84 -20.06
C TRP A 224 7.95 -2.56 -19.00
N MET A 225 9.14 -2.07 -19.38
CA MET A 225 10.20 -1.73 -18.41
C MET A 225 9.76 -0.62 -17.44
N LEU A 226 8.96 0.36 -17.89
CA LEU A 226 8.39 1.40 -17.02
C LEU A 226 7.41 0.81 -16.00
N GLY A 227 6.52 -0.08 -16.43
CA GLY A 227 5.60 -0.80 -15.55
C GLY A 227 6.34 -1.63 -14.50
N PHE A 228 7.30 -2.44 -14.96
CA PHE A 228 8.12 -3.30 -14.11
C PHE A 228 8.97 -2.49 -13.11
N TRP A 229 9.50 -1.33 -13.52
CA TRP A 229 10.20 -0.41 -12.62
C TRP A 229 9.26 0.24 -11.60
N ILE A 230 7.99 0.47 -11.92
CA ILE A 230 7.05 1.07 -10.97
C ILE A 230 6.78 0.13 -9.78
N GLY A 231 6.71 -1.18 -10.00
CA GLY A 231 6.75 -2.19 -8.94
C GLY A 231 8.15 -2.32 -8.32
N ASP A 232 9.05 -3.07 -8.97
CA ASP A 232 10.31 -3.55 -8.38
C ASP A 232 11.54 -2.65 -8.62
N GLY A 233 11.37 -1.54 -9.34
CA GLY A 233 12.45 -0.58 -9.57
C GLY A 233 12.93 0.15 -8.31
N CYS A 234 14.20 0.56 -8.29
CA CYS A 234 14.77 1.41 -7.26
C CYS A 234 14.74 2.88 -7.71
N ARG A 235 14.43 3.81 -6.79
CA ARG A 235 14.44 5.25 -7.09
C ARG A 235 15.82 5.80 -7.44
N ALA A 236 16.87 5.05 -7.16
CA ALA A 236 18.25 5.41 -7.46
C ALA A 236 18.60 5.33 -8.95
N GLY A 237 17.73 4.80 -9.82
CA GLY A 237 17.96 4.76 -11.26
C GLY A 237 17.42 3.52 -11.96
N ALA A 238 18.10 3.11 -13.03
CA ALA A 238 17.80 1.87 -13.77
C ALA A 238 18.33 0.64 -13.00
N LEU A 239 17.72 0.36 -11.86
CA LEU A 239 18.04 -0.73 -10.94
C LEU A 239 16.73 -1.39 -10.51
N PHE A 240 16.69 -2.71 -10.49
CA PHE A 240 15.47 -3.51 -10.27
C PHE A 240 15.73 -4.59 -9.22
N ALA A 241 14.80 -4.80 -8.30
CA ALA A 241 14.74 -6.01 -7.49
C ALA A 241 14.25 -7.18 -8.37
N LEU A 242 14.76 -8.39 -8.13
CA LEU A 242 14.49 -9.57 -8.95
C LEU A 242 14.49 -10.85 -8.12
N ASN A 243 13.84 -11.88 -8.64
CA ASN A 243 14.04 -13.27 -8.21
C ASN A 243 15.05 -13.95 -9.16
N MET A 244 16.04 -14.65 -8.61
CA MET A 244 17.06 -15.40 -9.37
C MET A 244 16.47 -16.49 -10.26
N GLU A 245 15.36 -17.11 -9.84
CA GLU A 245 14.73 -18.27 -10.51
C GLU A 245 13.65 -17.87 -11.53
N ASP A 246 13.20 -16.61 -11.49
CA ASP A 246 12.21 -16.09 -12.45
C ASP A 246 12.91 -15.73 -13.77
N ASN A 247 13.34 -16.77 -14.50
CA ASN A 247 14.16 -16.63 -15.70
C ASN A 247 13.39 -15.95 -16.84
N ASP A 248 12.07 -16.11 -16.91
CA ASP A 248 11.21 -15.49 -17.92
C ASP A 248 11.24 -13.96 -17.80
N VAL A 249 10.95 -13.44 -16.59
CA VAL A 249 10.95 -11.99 -16.29
C VAL A 249 12.36 -11.40 -16.41
N ASN A 250 13.37 -12.13 -15.93
CA ASN A 250 14.76 -11.73 -16.06
C ASN A 250 15.19 -11.61 -17.53
N GLY A 251 14.79 -12.57 -18.37
CA GLY A 251 15.09 -12.60 -19.80
C GLY A 251 14.37 -11.49 -20.56
N MET A 252 13.09 -11.25 -20.25
CA MET A 252 12.32 -10.13 -20.82
C MET A 252 12.95 -8.78 -20.49
N LEU A 253 13.40 -8.57 -19.24
CA LEU A 253 14.12 -7.36 -18.85
C LEU A 253 15.47 -7.20 -19.57
N GLU A 254 16.21 -8.29 -19.77
CA GLU A 254 17.47 -8.29 -20.54
C GLU A 254 17.25 -7.99 -22.03
N GLU A 255 16.25 -8.61 -22.66
CA GLU A 255 15.89 -8.38 -24.06
C GLU A 255 15.43 -6.93 -24.28
N ASN A 256 14.48 -6.45 -23.46
CA ASN A 256 13.97 -5.08 -23.53
C ASN A 256 15.07 -4.04 -23.27
N ALA A 257 16.04 -4.34 -22.39
CA ALA A 257 17.20 -3.49 -22.20
C ALA A 257 18.13 -3.46 -23.43
N LYS A 258 18.38 -4.63 -24.04
CA LYS A 258 19.22 -4.78 -25.24
C LYS A 258 18.63 -4.04 -26.45
N ILE A 259 17.31 -4.09 -26.63
CA ILE A 259 16.56 -3.33 -27.65
C ILE A 259 16.87 -1.83 -27.55
N TRP A 260 16.98 -1.30 -26.33
CA TRP A 260 17.32 0.10 -26.05
C TRP A 260 18.83 0.38 -25.91
N GLY A 261 19.71 -0.51 -26.41
CA GLY A 261 21.16 -0.34 -26.40
C GLY A 261 21.80 -0.37 -25.01
N MET A 262 21.07 -0.87 -24.00
CA MET A 262 21.57 -1.06 -22.64
C MET A 262 22.10 -2.48 -22.46
N SER A 263 23.07 -2.61 -21.56
CA SER A 263 23.58 -3.89 -21.07
C SER A 263 22.95 -4.22 -19.72
N TYR A 264 22.55 -5.47 -19.55
CA TYR A 264 21.95 -6.02 -18.35
C TYR A 264 23.03 -6.60 -17.43
N GLU A 265 22.95 -6.35 -16.13
CA GLU A 265 23.85 -6.96 -15.14
C GLU A 265 23.08 -7.45 -13.91
N LYS A 266 22.68 -8.73 -13.92
CA LYS A 266 22.10 -9.41 -12.75
C LYS A 266 23.18 -9.77 -11.73
N ARG A 267 22.94 -9.42 -10.46
CA ARG A 267 23.78 -9.78 -9.31
C ARG A 267 22.90 -10.33 -8.18
N LYS A 268 23.34 -11.43 -7.56
CA LYS A 268 22.71 -11.97 -6.35
C LYS A 268 23.14 -11.18 -5.11
N TYR A 269 22.24 -10.91 -4.17
CA TYR A 269 22.63 -10.29 -2.90
C TYR A 269 23.43 -11.27 -2.03
N ALA A 270 24.51 -10.79 -1.41
CA ALA A 270 25.34 -11.58 -0.51
C ALA A 270 24.52 -12.06 0.71
N ASN A 271 24.34 -13.39 0.81
CA ASN A 271 23.54 -14.11 1.82
C ASN A 271 22.01 -14.14 1.65
N SER A 272 21.47 -13.62 0.54
CA SER A 272 20.05 -13.82 0.21
C SER A 272 19.76 -15.24 -0.33
N GLY A 273 18.52 -15.69 -0.17
CA GLY A 273 18.01 -16.95 -0.72
C GLY A 273 17.92 -16.91 -2.24
N LEU A 274 16.79 -16.45 -2.78
CA LEU A 274 16.56 -16.29 -4.22
C LEU A 274 16.64 -14.83 -4.70
N SER A 275 16.72 -13.86 -3.78
CA SER A 275 16.70 -12.43 -4.13
C SER A 275 17.94 -12.00 -4.92
N ALA A 276 17.72 -11.21 -5.96
CA ALA A 276 18.75 -10.59 -6.78
C ALA A 276 18.37 -9.15 -7.12
N PHE A 277 19.27 -8.46 -7.80
CA PHE A 277 18.98 -7.21 -8.48
C PHE A 277 19.60 -7.22 -9.87
N ALA A 278 19.07 -6.41 -10.78
CA ALA A 278 19.75 -6.07 -12.02
C ALA A 278 19.92 -4.57 -12.16
N ALA A 279 21.07 -4.16 -12.66
CA ALA A 279 21.31 -2.80 -13.11
C ALA A 279 21.36 -2.77 -14.64
N LEU A 280 20.75 -1.75 -15.24
CA LEU A 280 20.86 -1.48 -16.67
C LEU A 280 21.92 -0.40 -16.90
N HIS A 281 22.91 -0.72 -17.72
CA HIS A 281 24.09 0.10 -17.96
C HIS A 281 24.23 0.47 -19.42
N THR A 282 24.67 1.70 -19.70
CA THR A 282 25.13 2.06 -21.05
C THR A 282 26.63 1.82 -21.21
N PRO A 283 27.09 1.41 -22.41
CA PRO A 283 28.51 1.33 -22.69
C PRO A 283 29.12 2.74 -22.62
N LYS A 284 30.37 2.84 -22.17
CA LYS A 284 31.16 4.08 -22.29
C LYS A 284 31.57 4.31 -23.74
N ALA A 285 31.78 5.57 -24.11
CA ALA A 285 32.15 5.97 -25.47
C ALA A 285 33.52 5.42 -25.94
N ASP A 286 34.40 5.05 -25.00
CA ASP A 286 35.69 4.40 -25.25
C ASP A 286 35.59 2.87 -25.33
N GLY A 287 34.39 2.30 -25.18
CA GLY A 287 34.14 0.86 -25.04
C GLY A 287 34.66 0.23 -23.74
N LYS A 288 35.38 0.97 -22.89
CA LYS A 288 36.10 0.47 -21.72
C LYS A 288 35.32 0.70 -20.42
N GLY A 289 34.16 0.04 -20.36
CA GLY A 289 33.37 -0.11 -19.15
C GLY A 289 31.93 0.36 -19.31
N ARG A 290 31.27 0.48 -18.16
CA ARG A 290 29.83 0.70 -18.05
C ARG A 290 29.55 2.00 -17.29
N ASN A 291 28.53 2.72 -17.73
CA ASN A 291 27.94 3.84 -17.02
C ASN A 291 26.63 3.39 -16.38
N TRP A 292 26.40 3.78 -15.13
CA TRP A 292 25.10 3.64 -14.47
C TRP A 292 24.45 5.01 -14.41
N ASN A 293 23.18 5.10 -14.82
CA ASN A 293 22.36 6.32 -14.93
C ASN A 293 22.86 7.43 -15.89
N VAL A 294 24.16 7.56 -16.15
CA VAL A 294 24.74 8.56 -17.07
C VAL A 294 24.48 8.16 -18.51
N LYS A 295 23.84 9.05 -19.29
CA LYS A 295 23.39 8.81 -20.68
C LYS A 295 22.54 7.53 -20.85
N ASN A 296 21.88 7.06 -19.79
CA ASN A 296 21.02 5.88 -19.85
C ASN A 296 19.62 6.28 -20.38
N PRO A 297 19.12 5.64 -21.48
CA PRO A 297 17.86 6.04 -22.10
C PRO A 297 16.66 5.81 -21.19
N PHE A 298 16.64 4.72 -20.42
CA PHE A 298 15.58 4.46 -19.46
C PHE A 298 15.52 5.52 -18.34
N VAL A 299 16.67 5.96 -17.82
CA VAL A 299 16.72 7.04 -16.83
C VAL A 299 16.33 8.39 -17.43
N ALA A 300 16.63 8.64 -18.71
CA ALA A 300 16.14 9.82 -19.41
C ALA A 300 14.61 9.85 -19.48
N VAL A 301 13.97 8.73 -19.82
CA VAL A 301 12.50 8.57 -19.84
C VAL A 301 11.92 8.78 -18.44
N LEU A 302 12.46 8.10 -17.41
CA LEU A 302 11.95 8.21 -16.03
C LEU A 302 11.95 9.66 -15.51
N ARG A 303 12.97 10.44 -15.88
CA ARG A 303 13.08 11.87 -15.53
C ARG A 303 12.19 12.75 -16.39
N GLY A 304 12.32 12.67 -17.71
CA GLY A 304 11.67 13.57 -18.66
C GLY A 304 10.15 13.42 -18.70
N LEU A 305 9.64 12.19 -18.53
CA LEU A 305 8.21 11.90 -18.44
C LEU A 305 7.68 11.89 -17.00
N LYS A 306 8.48 12.27 -15.99
CA LYS A 306 8.06 12.41 -14.59
C LYS A 306 7.53 11.12 -13.93
N PHE A 307 8.12 9.96 -14.24
CA PHE A 307 7.94 8.74 -13.44
C PHE A 307 8.68 8.81 -12.08
N TYR A 308 9.67 9.70 -11.98
CA TYR A 308 9.97 10.38 -10.72
C TYR A 308 9.03 11.57 -10.54
N LYS A 309 8.39 11.75 -9.36
CA LYS A 309 7.65 12.98 -9.04
C LYS A 309 8.60 14.17 -9.25
N ASN A 310 8.18 15.13 -10.08
CA ASN A 310 8.93 16.30 -10.52
C ASN A 310 10.19 16.02 -11.38
N GLY A 311 10.39 14.79 -11.89
CA GLY A 311 11.51 14.44 -12.78
C GLY A 311 12.89 14.33 -12.09
N LEU A 312 12.93 14.41 -10.75
CA LEU A 312 14.15 14.38 -9.95
C LEU A 312 14.59 12.93 -9.65
N LEU A 313 15.84 12.59 -9.95
CA LEU A 313 16.41 11.29 -9.57
C LEU A 313 16.35 11.10 -8.03
N ASN A 314 16.04 9.89 -7.56
CA ASN A 314 15.66 9.58 -6.16
C ASN A 314 14.31 10.14 -5.69
N GLY A 315 13.60 10.92 -6.51
CA GLY A 315 12.24 11.39 -6.23
C GLY A 315 11.26 10.22 -6.01
N PRO A 316 10.12 10.44 -5.32
CA PRO A 316 9.07 9.43 -5.20
C PRO A 316 8.66 8.86 -6.56
N LYS A 317 8.40 7.55 -6.63
CA LYS A 317 7.82 6.95 -7.83
C LYS A 317 6.45 7.56 -8.12
N ASN A 318 6.14 7.74 -9.39
CA ASN A 318 4.93 8.37 -9.88
C ASN A 318 4.46 7.68 -11.17
N ILE A 319 3.15 7.63 -11.41
CA ILE A 319 2.58 7.29 -12.71
C ILE A 319 2.05 8.60 -13.31
N PRO A 320 2.63 9.10 -14.42
CA PRO A 320 2.21 10.34 -15.04
C PRO A 320 0.78 10.27 -15.60
N GLU A 321 0.03 11.37 -15.53
CA GLU A 321 -1.38 11.40 -15.95
C GLU A 321 -1.58 11.13 -17.44
N PHE A 322 -0.63 11.46 -18.32
CA PHE A 322 -0.74 11.14 -19.74
C PHE A 322 -0.92 9.64 -20.01
N MET A 323 -0.45 8.76 -19.11
CA MET A 323 -0.65 7.30 -19.20
C MET A 323 -2.13 6.91 -19.19
N ARG A 324 -3.05 7.80 -18.80
CA ARG A 324 -4.51 7.64 -18.89
C ARG A 324 -5.00 7.59 -20.34
N VAL A 325 -4.36 8.35 -21.21
CA VAL A 325 -4.78 8.63 -22.59
C VAL A 325 -3.74 8.24 -23.64
N ASP A 326 -2.54 7.80 -23.25
CA ASP A 326 -1.53 7.29 -24.19
C ASP A 326 -2.03 6.05 -24.95
N GLN A 327 -1.26 5.60 -25.94
CA GLN A 327 -1.63 4.50 -26.82
C GLN A 327 -2.02 3.23 -26.04
N LEU A 328 -2.99 2.48 -26.55
CA LEU A 328 -3.47 1.24 -25.93
C LEU A 328 -2.35 0.24 -25.75
N LEU A 329 -1.41 0.14 -26.71
CA LEU A 329 -0.19 -0.65 -26.56
C LEU A 329 0.62 -0.21 -25.34
N VAL A 330 0.88 1.10 -25.17
CA VAL A 330 1.62 1.65 -24.01
C VAL A 330 0.91 1.32 -22.70
N ARG A 331 -0.41 1.53 -22.64
CA ARG A 331 -1.24 1.23 -21.46
C ARG A 331 -1.23 -0.27 -21.13
N LYS A 332 -1.41 -1.15 -22.12
CA LYS A 332 -1.39 -2.62 -21.97
C LYS A 332 -0.02 -3.10 -21.48
N CYS A 333 1.06 -2.72 -22.16
CA CYS A 333 2.43 -3.15 -21.86
C CYS A 333 2.92 -2.64 -20.50
N PHE A 334 2.56 -1.40 -20.12
CA PHE A 334 2.84 -0.87 -18.79
C PHE A 334 2.14 -1.69 -17.70
N MET A 335 0.86 -2.03 -17.87
CA MET A 335 0.16 -2.89 -16.92
C MET A 335 0.74 -4.31 -16.87
N ALA A 336 1.19 -4.86 -18.00
CA ALA A 336 1.84 -6.16 -18.06
C ALA A 336 3.15 -6.18 -17.27
N GLY A 337 4.04 -5.20 -17.48
CA GLY A 337 5.28 -5.07 -16.71
C GLY A 337 5.02 -4.87 -15.21
N LEU A 338 4.00 -4.09 -14.85
CA LEU A 338 3.62 -3.92 -13.44
C LEU A 338 3.08 -5.21 -12.81
N ILE A 339 2.31 -6.01 -13.55
CA ILE A 339 1.88 -7.35 -13.11
C ILE A 339 3.09 -8.30 -13.01
N ASP A 340 4.03 -8.25 -13.95
CA ASP A 340 5.26 -9.06 -13.95
C ASP A 340 6.18 -8.80 -12.76
N SER A 341 6.16 -7.59 -12.19
CA SER A 341 6.80 -7.30 -10.89
C SER A 341 6.02 -7.93 -9.73
N ASP A 342 5.24 -7.12 -9.01
CA ASP A 342 4.62 -7.47 -7.73
C ASP A 342 3.16 -7.97 -7.87
N GLY A 343 2.78 -8.43 -9.07
CA GLY A 343 1.42 -8.86 -9.41
C GLY A 343 1.22 -10.38 -9.49
N TYR A 344 -0.05 -10.77 -9.51
CA TYR A 344 -0.52 -12.16 -9.57
C TYR A 344 -1.81 -12.25 -10.42
N SER A 345 -1.97 -13.25 -11.26
CA SER A 345 -3.22 -13.49 -12.01
C SER A 345 -3.81 -14.86 -11.70
N SER A 346 -5.12 -14.99 -11.89
CA SER A 346 -5.88 -16.22 -11.63
C SER A 346 -7.18 -16.23 -12.42
N VAL A 347 -7.59 -17.42 -12.88
CA VAL A 347 -8.96 -17.70 -13.31
C VAL A 347 -9.62 -18.47 -12.18
N ALA A 348 -10.77 -18.02 -11.69
CA ALA A 348 -11.56 -18.73 -10.69
C ALA A 348 -13.01 -18.82 -11.16
N ASP A 349 -13.55 -20.03 -11.39
CA ASP A 349 -14.90 -20.22 -11.95
C ASP A 349 -15.13 -19.33 -13.21
N ASP A 350 -14.25 -19.45 -14.20
CA ASP A 350 -14.14 -18.64 -15.43
C ASP A 350 -13.87 -17.13 -15.24
N PHE A 351 -13.84 -16.64 -14.00
CA PHE A 351 -13.57 -15.25 -13.66
C PHE A 351 -12.06 -14.93 -13.75
N LEU A 352 -11.67 -14.34 -14.88
CA LEU A 352 -10.31 -13.85 -15.10
C LEU A 352 -10.03 -12.60 -14.26
N SER A 353 -8.96 -12.63 -13.47
CA SER A 353 -8.54 -11.53 -12.62
C SER A 353 -7.02 -11.41 -12.51
N ALA A 354 -6.56 -10.18 -12.26
CA ALA A 354 -5.20 -9.87 -11.86
C ALA A 354 -5.22 -9.06 -10.55
N LYS A 355 -4.19 -9.21 -9.74
CA LYS A 355 -3.96 -8.50 -8.49
C LYS A 355 -2.62 -7.78 -8.57
N VAL A 356 -2.58 -6.56 -8.06
CA VAL A 356 -1.37 -5.73 -7.93
C VAL A 356 -1.43 -5.03 -6.57
N SER A 357 -0.28 -4.86 -5.93
CA SER A 357 -0.17 -4.23 -4.61
C SER A 357 0.65 -2.93 -4.70
N SER A 358 0.36 -1.94 -3.85
CA SER A 358 1.20 -0.74 -3.74
C SER A 358 1.09 -0.05 -2.39
N VAL A 359 2.19 0.56 -1.95
CA VAL A 359 2.28 1.43 -0.74
C VAL A 359 2.46 2.91 -1.09
N TYR A 360 2.31 3.30 -2.37
CA TYR A 360 2.54 4.66 -2.82
C TYR A 360 1.27 5.30 -3.44
N PRO A 361 0.73 6.40 -2.87
CA PRO A 361 -0.46 7.06 -3.41
C PRO A 361 -0.38 7.42 -4.90
N PRO A 362 0.72 7.97 -5.44
CA PRO A 362 0.78 8.30 -6.87
C PRO A 362 0.76 7.07 -7.79
N ILE A 363 1.22 5.91 -7.31
CA ILE A 363 1.11 4.63 -8.05
C ILE A 363 -0.30 4.06 -7.90
N ARG A 364 -0.88 4.13 -6.69
CA ARG A 364 -2.27 3.74 -6.41
C ARG A 364 -3.25 4.46 -7.36
N ASP A 365 -3.06 5.76 -7.55
CA ASP A 365 -3.91 6.59 -8.40
C ASP A 365 -3.70 6.26 -9.89
N GLY A 366 -2.45 6.05 -10.31
CA GLY A 366 -2.09 5.63 -11.66
C GLY A 366 -2.66 4.28 -12.08
N ILE A 367 -2.51 3.24 -11.25
CA ILE A 367 -3.10 1.91 -11.51
C ILE A 367 -4.59 2.04 -11.77
N LEU A 368 -5.27 2.84 -10.93
CA LEU A 368 -6.70 3.04 -10.99
C LEU A 368 -7.16 3.68 -12.31
N PHE A 369 -6.55 4.79 -12.72
CA PHE A 369 -6.97 5.47 -13.95
C PHE A 369 -6.53 4.72 -15.22
N ILE A 370 -5.37 4.04 -15.24
CA ILE A 370 -4.94 3.26 -16.41
C ILE A 370 -5.91 2.09 -16.63
N CYS A 371 -6.18 1.29 -15.60
CA CYS A 371 -7.09 0.15 -15.70
C CYS A 371 -8.51 0.58 -16.13
N ARG A 372 -8.99 1.73 -15.66
CA ARG A 372 -10.34 2.23 -16.01
C ARG A 372 -10.39 2.87 -17.39
N SER A 373 -9.34 3.55 -17.84
CA SER A 373 -9.23 3.99 -19.24
C SER A 373 -9.24 2.80 -20.22
N LEU A 374 -8.74 1.64 -19.78
CA LEU A 374 -8.82 0.34 -20.47
C LEU A 374 -10.16 -0.41 -20.26
N GLY A 375 -11.15 0.20 -19.63
CA GLY A 375 -12.48 -0.40 -19.39
C GLY A 375 -12.50 -1.55 -18.38
N LEU A 376 -11.41 -1.79 -17.65
CA LEU A 376 -11.32 -2.86 -16.67
C LEU A 376 -12.02 -2.48 -15.36
N ASN A 377 -12.64 -3.47 -14.73
CA ASN A 377 -13.28 -3.31 -13.44
C ASN A 377 -12.24 -3.42 -12.32
N VAL A 378 -12.02 -2.33 -11.60
CA VAL A 378 -11.07 -2.26 -10.47
C VAL A 378 -11.80 -2.14 -9.14
N SER A 379 -11.47 -3.01 -8.20
CA SER A 379 -11.80 -2.90 -6.77
C SER A 379 -10.52 -2.69 -5.97
N VAL A 380 -10.50 -1.70 -5.08
CA VAL A 380 -9.34 -1.43 -4.20
C VAL A 380 -9.69 -1.82 -2.77
N SER A 381 -8.92 -2.74 -2.22
CA SER A 381 -8.96 -3.13 -0.81
C SER A 381 -7.75 -2.58 -0.07
N PHE A 382 -7.90 -2.37 1.23
CA PHE A 382 -6.88 -1.79 2.10
C PHE A 382 -6.49 -2.85 3.14
N CYS A 383 -5.22 -3.21 3.15
CA CYS A 383 -4.63 -4.07 4.17
C CYS A 383 -3.65 -3.22 4.99
N PRO A 384 -3.84 -3.09 6.31
CA PRO A 384 -2.78 -2.61 7.19
C PRO A 384 -1.55 -3.47 6.92
N ALA A 385 -0.39 -2.84 6.70
CA ALA A 385 0.82 -3.62 6.45
C ALA A 385 1.13 -4.51 7.65
N HIS A 386 1.82 -5.62 7.39
CA HIS A 386 2.13 -6.57 8.43
C HIS A 386 2.86 -5.86 9.58
N ARG A 387 2.31 -5.95 10.79
CA ARG A 387 3.04 -5.57 11.99
C ARG A 387 4.22 -6.53 12.04
N ASP A 388 5.45 -6.05 11.90
CA ASP A 388 6.61 -6.90 12.18
C ASP A 388 6.58 -7.20 13.68
N GLU A 389 6.09 -8.38 14.05
CA GLU A 389 5.94 -8.81 15.45
C GLU A 389 7.26 -8.72 16.22
N LYS A 390 8.40 -8.78 15.51
CA LYS A 390 9.75 -8.71 16.10
C LYS A 390 10.25 -7.28 16.30
N ARG A 391 9.58 -6.27 15.71
CA ARG A 391 10.01 -4.86 15.77
C ARG A 391 8.93 -3.86 16.19
N GLY A 392 7.65 -4.20 16.10
CA GLY A 392 6.54 -3.28 16.40
C GLY A 392 6.47 -2.07 15.47
N ILE A 393 7.04 -2.19 14.26
CA ILE A 393 6.99 -1.15 13.23
C ILE A 393 5.80 -1.48 12.33
N ASN A 394 4.88 -0.52 12.20
CA ASN A 394 3.95 -0.51 11.08
C ASN A 394 4.72 -0.01 9.86
N GLU A 395 5.01 -0.90 8.92
CA GLU A 395 5.37 -0.47 7.57
C GLU A 395 4.13 0.12 6.88
N ALA A 396 4.27 0.83 5.75
CA ALA A 396 3.19 1.68 5.24
C ALA A 396 2.01 0.86 4.68
N ASP A 397 0.77 1.32 4.92
CA ASP A 397 -0.46 0.64 4.51
C ASP A 397 -0.48 0.25 3.03
N ILE A 398 -1.04 -0.92 2.74
CA ILE A 398 -1.01 -1.55 1.40
C ILE A 398 -2.38 -1.41 0.73
N TRP A 399 -2.38 -0.82 -0.47
CA TRP A 399 -3.50 -0.85 -1.40
C TRP A 399 -3.40 -2.06 -2.31
N ASN A 400 -4.36 -2.97 -2.17
CA ASN A 400 -4.47 -4.19 -2.96
C ASN A 400 -5.56 -4.01 -4.01
N PHE A 401 -5.14 -3.99 -5.28
CA PHE A 401 -5.99 -3.86 -6.45
C PHE A 401 -6.44 -5.23 -6.92
N LEU A 402 -7.75 -5.41 -7.08
CA LEU A 402 -8.33 -6.53 -7.83
C LEU A 402 -8.83 -5.97 -9.16
N ILE A 403 -8.11 -6.31 -10.23
CA ILE A 403 -8.39 -5.94 -11.62
C ILE A 403 -9.12 -7.12 -12.25
N THR A 404 -10.25 -6.86 -12.90
CA THR A 404 -11.13 -7.90 -13.43
C THR A 404 -11.64 -7.49 -14.79
N SER A 405 -11.82 -8.46 -15.69
CA SER A 405 -12.20 -8.18 -17.09
C SER A 405 -13.53 -7.46 -17.21
N GLY A 406 -14.51 -7.80 -16.35
CA GLY A 406 -15.89 -7.42 -16.58
C GLY A 406 -16.36 -7.90 -17.95
N THR A 407 -16.83 -6.97 -18.78
CA THR A 407 -17.20 -7.17 -20.19
C THR A 407 -16.01 -7.07 -21.16
N ASN A 408 -14.83 -6.65 -20.70
CA ASN A 408 -13.62 -6.41 -21.50
C ASN A 408 -12.59 -7.56 -21.33
N ARG A 409 -13.02 -8.81 -21.56
CA ARG A 409 -12.14 -10.00 -21.41
C ARG A 409 -10.94 -9.97 -22.36
N GLY A 410 -11.15 -9.58 -23.61
CA GLY A 410 -10.06 -9.42 -24.59
C GLY A 410 -8.99 -8.43 -24.13
N ILE A 411 -9.37 -7.31 -23.51
CA ILE A 411 -8.40 -6.33 -22.98
C ILE A 411 -7.52 -6.95 -21.89
N LEU A 412 -8.12 -7.61 -20.88
CA LEU A 412 -7.35 -8.20 -19.79
C LEU A 412 -6.46 -9.35 -20.29
N LEU A 413 -6.95 -10.21 -21.19
CA LEU A 413 -6.12 -11.23 -21.84
C LEU A 413 -4.95 -10.62 -22.63
N SER A 414 -5.19 -9.55 -23.39
CA SER A 414 -4.17 -8.84 -24.18
C SER A 414 -3.08 -8.17 -23.33
N ILE A 415 -3.35 -7.92 -22.03
CA ILE A 415 -2.35 -7.51 -21.02
C ILE A 415 -1.59 -8.73 -20.50
N LEU A 416 -2.30 -9.80 -20.11
CA LEU A 416 -1.65 -11.00 -19.57
C LEU A 416 -0.77 -11.70 -20.61
N GLN A 417 -1.18 -11.75 -21.87
CA GLN A 417 -0.38 -12.26 -23.00
C GLN A 417 0.97 -11.56 -23.17
N ARG A 418 1.10 -10.32 -22.67
CA ARG A 418 2.32 -9.50 -22.65
C ARG A 418 3.10 -9.59 -21.34
N CYS A 419 2.58 -10.31 -20.35
CA CYS A 419 3.37 -10.74 -19.20
C CYS A 419 4.37 -11.80 -19.67
N SER A 420 5.57 -11.74 -19.10
CA SER A 420 6.69 -12.62 -19.41
C SER A 420 6.64 -13.88 -18.57
N HIS A 421 6.27 -13.80 -17.29
CA HIS A 421 6.20 -14.99 -16.46
C HIS A 421 5.03 -15.89 -16.88
N GLY A 422 5.31 -17.15 -17.21
CA GLY A 422 4.27 -18.11 -17.64
C GLY A 422 3.05 -18.19 -16.71
N ARG A 423 3.23 -18.17 -15.38
CA ARG A 423 2.12 -18.18 -14.40
C ARG A 423 1.25 -16.92 -14.40
N LYS A 424 1.76 -15.81 -14.94
CA LYS A 424 1.07 -14.53 -15.04
C LYS A 424 0.36 -14.40 -16.39
N LYS A 425 1.03 -14.87 -17.45
CA LYS A 425 0.55 -14.97 -18.82
C LYS A 425 -0.61 -15.95 -18.96
N ASP A 426 -0.40 -17.16 -18.47
CA ASP A 426 -1.31 -18.30 -18.51
C ASP A 426 -1.74 -18.61 -17.05
N PRO A 427 -2.67 -17.81 -16.49
CA PRO A 427 -3.05 -17.90 -15.08
C PRO A 427 -3.58 -19.29 -14.70
N PRO A 428 -3.22 -19.82 -13.51
CA PRO A 428 -3.79 -21.06 -13.02
C PRO A 428 -5.32 -20.96 -12.89
N ILE A 429 -5.99 -22.03 -13.33
CA ILE A 429 -7.43 -22.20 -13.23
C ILE A 429 -7.75 -22.86 -11.90
N PHE A 430 -8.47 -22.14 -11.05
CA PHE A 430 -9.06 -22.64 -9.83
C PHE A 430 -10.54 -22.92 -10.09
N HIS A 431 -10.89 -24.20 -10.18
CA HIS A 431 -12.26 -24.60 -9.96
C HIS A 431 -12.48 -24.59 -8.45
N TYR A 432 -13.19 -23.59 -7.93
CA TYR A 432 -13.76 -23.74 -6.61
C TYR A 432 -14.86 -24.77 -6.80
N ASN A 433 -14.57 -26.01 -6.39
CA ASN A 433 -15.61 -27.00 -6.20
C ASN A 433 -16.61 -26.37 -5.22
N LYS A 434 -17.69 -25.82 -5.77
CA LYS A 434 -18.87 -25.46 -5.01
C LYS A 434 -19.41 -26.78 -4.47
N THR A 435 -18.93 -27.15 -3.28
CA THR A 435 -19.85 -27.66 -2.27
C THR A 435 -21.09 -26.80 -2.38
N PRO A 436 -22.30 -27.37 -2.52
CA PRO A 436 -23.53 -26.60 -2.64
C PRO A 436 -23.90 -25.94 -1.31
N SER A 437 -23.00 -25.09 -0.79
CA SER A 437 -23.31 -24.06 0.17
C SER A 437 -24.22 -23.05 -0.52
N ASN A 438 -25.33 -22.75 0.13
CA ASN A 438 -26.45 -21.93 -0.35
C ASN A 438 -26.10 -20.44 -0.55
N GLU A 439 -24.92 -20.08 -1.07
CA GLU A 439 -24.51 -18.68 -1.28
C GLU A 439 -25.10 -18.04 -2.54
N ALA A 440 -25.50 -18.83 -3.54
CA ALA A 440 -26.38 -18.36 -4.61
C ALA A 440 -27.79 -18.05 -4.04
N ASP A 441 -28.36 -19.00 -3.28
CA ASP A 441 -29.62 -18.84 -2.55
C ASP A 441 -29.60 -17.72 -1.48
N ALA A 442 -28.44 -17.39 -0.92
CA ALA A 442 -28.27 -16.28 0.04
C ALA A 442 -28.54 -14.90 -0.59
N TYR A 443 -28.54 -14.79 -1.93
CA TYR A 443 -29.02 -13.62 -2.63
C TYR A 443 -30.56 -13.59 -2.77
N ALA A 444 -31.24 -14.74 -2.77
CA ALA A 444 -32.70 -14.86 -2.82
C ALA A 444 -33.37 -14.79 -1.43
N ARG A 445 -32.70 -15.26 -0.36
CA ARG A 445 -33.25 -15.33 1.00
C ARG A 445 -32.61 -14.31 1.97
N ARG A 446 -33.16 -13.10 2.05
CA ARG A 446 -32.91 -12.19 3.20
C ARG A 446 -33.93 -12.40 4.34
N PRO A 447 -33.51 -12.39 5.62
CA PRO A 447 -34.43 -12.40 6.76
C PRO A 447 -35.28 -11.11 6.82
N LYS A 448 -36.58 -11.24 7.13
CA LYS A 448 -37.54 -10.13 7.29
C LYS A 448 -37.35 -9.28 8.57
N ARG A 449 -36.15 -9.17 9.14
CA ARG A 449 -35.89 -8.38 10.36
C ARG A 449 -34.99 -7.18 10.06
N TYR A 450 -35.39 -6.02 10.58
CA TYR A 450 -34.76 -4.69 10.43
C TYR A 450 -34.98 -3.95 9.09
N LEU A 451 -36.26 -3.81 8.72
CA LEU A 451 -36.78 -2.62 8.03
C LEU A 451 -38.04 -2.16 8.77
N ASN A 452 -37.84 -1.43 9.88
CA ASN A 452 -38.87 -0.67 10.59
C ASN A 452 -38.15 0.39 11.44
N LEU A 453 -37.73 1.46 10.77
CA LEU A 453 -37.33 2.75 11.35
C LEU A 453 -37.66 3.83 10.30
N SER A 454 -38.94 3.91 9.98
CA SER A 454 -39.57 5.08 9.36
C SER A 454 -40.44 5.71 10.44
N GLU A 455 -39.94 6.78 11.06
CA GLU A 455 -40.78 7.61 11.92
C GLU A 455 -41.84 8.31 11.04
N PRO A 456 -43.12 8.30 11.43
CA PRO A 456 -44.15 8.98 10.67
C PRO A 456 -44.08 10.49 10.93
N ILE A 457 -43.72 11.27 9.91
CA ILE A 457 -44.00 12.70 9.90
C ILE A 457 -45.48 12.87 9.60
N SER A 458 -46.29 13.13 10.64
CA SER A 458 -47.67 13.54 10.50
C SER A 458 -48.02 14.63 11.51
N ASN A 459 -48.54 15.74 10.97
CA ASN A 459 -49.39 16.73 11.62
C ASN A 459 -48.77 17.57 12.75
N LEU A 460 -48.52 18.84 12.42
CA LEU A 460 -48.95 19.96 13.25
C LEU A 460 -49.38 21.10 12.32
N GLU A 461 -50.64 21.50 12.44
CA GLU A 461 -51.22 22.63 11.71
C GLU A 461 -50.87 23.95 12.39
N ASN A 462 -50.97 25.03 11.60
CA ASN A 462 -51.35 26.40 12.01
C ASN A 462 -51.21 26.79 13.49
N GLU A 463 -50.29 27.70 13.78
CA GLU A 463 -50.66 28.85 14.62
C GLU A 463 -49.89 30.12 14.21
N SER A 464 -50.66 31.15 13.86
CA SER A 464 -50.18 32.50 13.52
C SER A 464 -50.14 33.37 14.78
N ILE A 465 -49.04 34.08 15.04
CA ILE A 465 -49.02 35.23 15.95
C ILE A 465 -48.09 36.33 15.40
N SER A 466 -48.47 37.57 15.71
CA SER A 466 -48.03 38.84 15.13
C SER A 466 -46.72 39.42 15.69
N ASP A 467 -46.16 40.35 14.91
CA ASP A 467 -45.34 41.51 15.30
C ASP A 467 -45.11 41.80 16.79
N LYS A 468 -43.84 42.08 17.13
CA LYS A 468 -43.45 43.38 17.71
C LYS A 468 -41.95 43.67 17.60
N SER A 469 -41.65 44.96 17.48
CA SER A 469 -40.31 45.55 17.38
C SER A 469 -39.64 45.72 18.76
N MET A 470 -38.29 45.85 18.78
CA MET A 470 -37.60 47.06 19.28
C MET A 470 -36.06 47.00 19.08
N THR A 471 -35.56 48.07 18.47
CA THR A 471 -34.27 48.79 18.64
C THR A 471 -33.15 48.26 19.55
N GLY A 472 -31.90 48.41 19.09
CA GLY A 472 -30.70 48.46 19.96
C GLY A 472 -29.37 48.62 19.19
N SER A 473 -28.85 49.85 19.07
CA SER A 473 -27.65 50.18 18.28
C SER A 473 -26.36 50.30 19.10
N THR A 474 -25.21 49.95 18.52
CA THR A 474 -23.83 50.55 18.62
C THR A 474 -22.85 49.60 17.90
N ALA A 475 -22.10 49.98 16.86
CA ALA A 475 -20.90 50.85 16.80
C ALA A 475 -19.78 50.34 17.74
N VAL A 476 -18.50 50.15 17.36
CA VAL A 476 -17.68 50.52 16.17
C VAL A 476 -16.62 49.40 15.94
N ASP A 477 -15.65 49.38 15.02
CA ASP A 477 -15.03 50.35 14.08
C ASP A 477 -14.39 49.64 12.85
N ASP A 478 -13.99 50.39 11.82
CA ASP A 478 -13.20 49.92 10.64
C ASP A 478 -11.69 50.18 10.80
N VAL A 479 -10.81 49.28 10.34
CA VAL A 479 -9.46 49.64 9.81
C VAL A 479 -9.06 48.69 8.68
N SER A 480 -8.52 49.25 7.59
CA SER A 480 -8.06 48.57 6.37
C SER A 480 -6.58 48.89 6.05
N PHE A 481 -6.03 48.29 4.98
CA PHE A 481 -4.66 48.46 4.44
C PHE A 481 -3.51 47.85 5.29
N SER A 482 -2.33 47.50 4.73
CA SER A 482 -1.78 47.73 3.37
C SER A 482 -0.92 46.56 2.86
N GLU A 483 -0.74 46.47 1.54
CA GLU A 483 0.33 45.73 0.88
C GLU A 483 1.71 46.35 1.18
N CYS A 484 2.78 45.57 1.08
CA CYS A 484 4.16 46.06 0.93
C CYS A 484 4.97 45.05 0.11
N GLU A 485 5.42 45.47 -1.07
CA GLU A 485 6.44 44.79 -1.87
C GLU A 485 7.83 44.90 -1.19
N ASN A 486 8.76 44.02 -1.58
CA ASN A 486 10.19 44.35 -1.56
C ASN A 486 10.95 43.38 -2.48
N GLU A 487 11.50 43.92 -3.55
CA GLU A 487 12.61 43.30 -4.29
C GLU A 487 13.91 43.43 -3.47
N PHE A 488 14.81 42.46 -3.56
CA PHE A 488 16.23 42.75 -3.40
C PHE A 488 17.10 41.75 -4.17
N ASP A 489 18.00 42.29 -4.97
CA ASP A 489 18.88 41.57 -5.89
C ASP A 489 20.32 41.53 -5.34
N SER A 490 21.08 40.47 -5.63
CA SER A 490 22.56 40.50 -5.71
C SER A 490 23.21 39.13 -5.95
N ASN A 491 24.16 39.12 -6.88
CA ASN A 491 25.01 37.98 -7.25
C ASN A 491 26.17 37.73 -6.26
N THR A 492 26.62 36.49 -6.13
CA THR A 492 28.07 36.18 -6.13
C THR A 492 28.35 34.73 -6.57
N GLU A 493 29.36 34.53 -7.41
CA GLU A 493 29.90 33.21 -7.79
C GLU A 493 30.94 32.71 -6.77
N ILE A 494 31.19 31.39 -6.72
CA ILE A 494 32.53 30.75 -6.87
C ILE A 494 32.44 29.22 -6.63
N GLU A 495 33.37 28.51 -7.28
CA GLU A 495 33.52 27.06 -7.44
C GLU A 495 33.69 26.24 -6.14
N GLN A 496 33.37 24.94 -6.18
CA GLN A 496 34.40 23.87 -6.11
C GLN A 496 33.85 22.45 -6.33
N GLU A 497 34.60 21.64 -7.07
CA GLU A 497 34.36 20.20 -7.22
C GLU A 497 34.76 19.45 -5.94
N GLN A 498 33.93 18.50 -5.47
CA GLN A 498 34.41 17.42 -4.61
C GLN A 498 33.81 16.06 -4.99
N THR A 499 34.72 15.13 -5.29
CA THR A 499 34.44 13.71 -5.48
C THR A 499 34.11 13.06 -4.13
N VAL A 500 33.02 12.28 -4.07
CA VAL A 500 32.65 11.51 -2.86
C VAL A 500 32.63 10.03 -3.19
N SER A 501 33.40 9.27 -2.41
CA SER A 501 33.61 7.84 -2.55
C SER A 501 32.50 6.98 -1.93
N GLU A 502 32.45 5.74 -2.37
CA GLU A 502 31.48 4.71 -1.97
C GLU A 502 31.49 4.44 -0.44
N THR A 503 30.33 4.29 0.19
CA THR A 503 30.17 3.40 1.35
C THR A 503 28.73 2.88 1.49
N GLY A 504 28.60 1.56 1.65
CA GLY A 504 27.36 0.81 1.51
C GLY A 504 26.23 1.10 2.52
N PHE A 505 25.00 0.89 2.04
CA PHE A 505 23.79 0.77 2.85
C PHE A 505 23.47 -0.71 3.15
N GLY A 506 23.11 -1.00 4.40
CA GLY A 506 22.70 -2.35 4.83
C GLY A 506 21.21 -2.61 4.57
N CYS A 507 20.90 -3.84 4.17
CA CYS A 507 19.54 -4.29 3.83
C CYS A 507 18.84 -4.99 5.03
N PHE A 508 17.53 -5.21 4.91
CA PHE A 508 16.71 -6.00 5.82
C PHE A 508 16.12 -7.23 5.11
N ASP A 509 16.17 -8.39 5.77
CA ASP A 509 15.57 -9.63 5.30
C ASP A 509 14.20 -9.88 5.96
N LEU A 510 13.21 -10.33 5.18
CA LEU A 510 12.11 -11.19 5.63
C LEU A 510 11.77 -12.21 4.54
N ALA A 511 11.45 -13.43 4.97
CA ALA A 511 10.91 -14.52 4.14
C ALA A 511 9.68 -15.08 4.86
N ILE A 512 8.71 -15.58 4.08
CA ILE A 512 7.44 -16.13 4.58
C ILE A 512 7.33 -17.57 4.06
N ASP A 513 7.11 -18.51 4.98
CA ASP A 513 6.74 -19.89 4.68
C ASP A 513 5.20 -20.03 4.75
N LEU A 514 4.62 -20.91 3.93
CA LEU A 514 3.21 -21.29 3.94
C LEU A 514 3.11 -22.79 4.25
N GLU A 515 2.27 -23.17 5.22
CA GLU A 515 1.93 -24.57 5.51
C GLU A 515 0.46 -24.85 5.23
N GLU A 516 0.18 -26.03 4.68
CA GLU A 516 -1.16 -26.56 4.42
C GLU A 516 -1.79 -27.14 5.71
N ILE A 517 -3.11 -27.06 5.81
CA ILE A 517 -3.89 -27.84 6.78
C ILE A 517 -5.03 -28.56 6.03
N GLN A 518 -4.96 -29.89 6.00
CA GLN A 518 -6.10 -30.76 5.68
C GLN A 518 -6.93 -31.00 6.95
N LEU A 519 -8.26 -31.10 6.83
CA LEU A 519 -9.11 -31.78 7.80
C LEU A 519 -10.44 -32.20 7.17
N GLU A 520 -11.05 -33.23 7.73
CA GLU A 520 -12.02 -34.11 7.07
C GLU A 520 -13.50 -33.69 7.22
N THR A 521 -14.35 -34.41 6.48
CA THR A 521 -15.79 -34.24 6.29
C THR A 521 -16.67 -34.59 7.48
N ASP A 522 -17.88 -34.02 7.55
CA ASP A 522 -19.06 -34.80 7.97
C ASP A 522 -20.39 -34.27 7.36
N LEU A 523 -21.43 -35.12 7.39
CA LEU A 523 -22.69 -35.03 6.62
C LEU A 523 -23.85 -34.32 7.35
N THR A 524 -24.81 -33.69 6.62
CA THR A 524 -26.29 -33.84 6.82
C THR A 524 -27.13 -33.15 5.73
N GLU A 525 -28.02 -33.94 5.12
CA GLU A 525 -29.42 -33.75 4.64
C GLU A 525 -30.05 -32.38 4.23
N THR A 526 -31.03 -32.48 3.31
CA THR A 526 -31.69 -31.39 2.54
C THR A 526 -33.18 -31.18 2.89
N ASP A 527 -33.75 -30.05 2.43
CA ASP A 527 -35.21 -29.77 2.47
C ASP A 527 -35.66 -29.11 1.12
N PRO A 528 -36.69 -29.61 0.39
CA PRO A 528 -36.95 -29.22 -0.99
C PRO A 528 -38.25 -28.41 -1.20
N ASP A 529 -38.18 -27.07 -1.28
CA ASP A 529 -39.29 -26.28 -1.84
C ASP A 529 -38.87 -24.86 -2.29
N ILE A 530 -38.13 -24.79 -3.41
CA ILE A 530 -38.03 -23.67 -4.37
C ILE A 530 -37.30 -24.24 -5.59
N VAL A 531 -37.89 -24.13 -6.77
CA VAL A 531 -37.22 -24.52 -8.03
C VAL A 531 -36.81 -23.26 -8.77
N GLU A 532 -35.68 -22.67 -8.39
CA GLU A 532 -34.95 -21.80 -9.31
C GLU A 532 -34.29 -22.71 -10.36
N LEU A 533 -34.93 -22.80 -11.53
CA LEU A 533 -34.33 -23.41 -12.72
C LEU A 533 -33.23 -22.49 -13.27
N ASP A 534 -32.11 -22.43 -12.56
CA ASP A 534 -30.86 -21.93 -13.12
C ASP A 534 -30.28 -23.02 -14.02
N LEU A 535 -30.88 -23.15 -15.20
CA LEU A 535 -30.39 -24.01 -16.28
C LEU A 535 -29.04 -23.45 -16.73
N GLY A 536 -27.97 -24.08 -16.22
CA GLY A 536 -26.57 -23.78 -16.54
C GLY A 536 -26.26 -23.92 -18.02
N LEU A 537 -26.55 -22.86 -18.77
CA LEU A 537 -26.16 -22.68 -20.17
C LEU A 537 -24.76 -22.06 -20.27
N ASP A 538 -23.80 -22.71 -19.61
CA ASP A 538 -22.36 -22.55 -19.87
C ASP A 538 -21.83 -23.68 -20.79
N ALA A 539 -22.69 -24.63 -21.17
CA ALA A 539 -22.36 -25.77 -22.03
C ALA A 539 -21.89 -25.40 -23.46
N ASP A 540 -22.15 -24.18 -23.95
CA ASP A 540 -21.75 -23.75 -25.30
C ASP A 540 -20.39 -23.03 -25.37
N ILE A 541 -19.64 -22.98 -24.25
CA ILE A 541 -18.22 -22.55 -24.23
C ILE A 541 -17.30 -23.76 -23.92
N SER A 542 -17.82 -24.99 -23.87
CA SER A 542 -17.02 -26.21 -23.69
C SER A 542 -16.41 -26.76 -24.99
N LYS A 543 -16.29 -25.95 -26.05
CA LYS A 543 -15.50 -26.32 -27.23
C LYS A 543 -14.02 -26.27 -26.85
N THR A 544 -13.42 -27.44 -26.81
CA THR A 544 -11.97 -27.73 -26.78
C THR A 544 -11.10 -26.58 -27.29
N PHE A 545 -10.36 -25.94 -26.39
CA PHE A 545 -9.34 -24.94 -26.71
C PHE A 545 -8.09 -25.60 -27.30
N ASP A 546 -8.20 -26.03 -28.55
CA ASP A 546 -7.08 -26.30 -29.47
C ASP A 546 -7.02 -25.21 -30.55
N GLU A 547 -7.27 -23.94 -30.18
CA GLU A 547 -6.97 -22.81 -31.07
C GLU A 547 -5.46 -22.54 -31.05
N PRO A 548 -4.78 -22.62 -32.21
CA PRO A 548 -3.33 -22.43 -32.25
C PRO A 548 -2.97 -20.99 -31.88
N TYR A 549 -1.85 -20.89 -31.16
CA TYR A 549 -1.13 -19.67 -30.83
C TYR A 549 -1.19 -18.64 -31.98
N PHE A 550 -1.95 -17.55 -31.78
CA PHE A 550 -2.01 -16.46 -32.76
C PHE A 550 -0.60 -15.92 -33.01
N GLU A 551 -0.12 -16.08 -34.24
CA GLU A 551 1.04 -15.31 -34.71
C GLU A 551 0.70 -13.80 -34.67
N ASN A 552 1.71 -12.95 -34.64
CA ASN A 552 1.57 -11.49 -34.48
C ASN A 552 0.98 -10.78 -35.71
N ASP A 553 -0.14 -11.27 -36.26
CA ASP A 553 -1.00 -10.46 -37.12
C ASP A 553 -1.44 -9.24 -36.29
N GLY A 554 -1.11 -8.06 -36.80
CA GLY A 554 -0.98 -6.86 -35.97
C GLY A 554 -2.23 -6.53 -35.17
N ASP A 555 -2.03 -6.00 -33.96
CA ASP A 555 -3.00 -5.58 -32.92
C ASP A 555 -3.92 -4.39 -33.37
N ARG A 556 -4.27 -4.36 -34.67
CA ARG A 556 -5.29 -3.55 -35.35
C ARG A 556 -6.69 -4.13 -35.22
N ASP A 557 -6.84 -5.28 -34.54
CA ASP A 557 -8.15 -5.68 -34.02
C ASP A 557 -8.67 -4.55 -33.15
N TYR A 558 -9.68 -3.85 -33.65
CA TYR A 558 -10.36 -2.76 -32.97
C TYR A 558 -10.89 -3.31 -31.64
N ALA A 559 -10.14 -3.02 -30.57
CA ALA A 559 -10.42 -3.56 -29.25
C ALA A 559 -11.81 -3.07 -28.82
N SER A 560 -12.81 -3.95 -28.92
CA SER A 560 -14.21 -3.57 -28.77
C SER A 560 -14.50 -3.26 -27.31
N PHE A 561 -14.45 -1.97 -27.02
CA PHE A 561 -14.62 -1.42 -25.69
C PHE A 561 -16.08 -1.52 -25.25
N ASN A 562 -16.34 -2.47 -24.36
CA ASN A 562 -17.61 -2.55 -23.65
C ASN A 562 -17.61 -1.62 -22.44
N ASN A 563 -18.77 -1.05 -22.12
CA ASN A 563 -18.91 -0.20 -20.93
C ASN A 563 -18.67 -1.00 -19.63
N SER A 564 -17.94 -0.40 -18.70
CA SER A 564 -17.83 -0.87 -17.31
C SER A 564 -19.17 -0.72 -16.61
N ARG A 565 -19.46 -1.60 -15.64
CA ARG A 565 -20.80 -1.76 -15.05
C ARG A 565 -20.74 -1.65 -13.55
N GLN A 566 -21.21 -0.53 -13.01
CA GLN A 566 -21.13 -0.24 -11.59
C GLN A 566 -22.50 -0.31 -10.91
N PHE A 567 -22.58 -0.98 -9.77
CA PHE A 567 -23.69 -0.78 -8.84
C PHE A 567 -23.61 0.65 -8.29
N PHE A 568 -24.74 1.31 -8.10
CA PHE A 568 -24.76 2.71 -7.64
C PHE A 568 -25.98 3.01 -6.76
N LYS A 569 -25.81 4.02 -5.92
CA LYS A 569 -26.84 4.67 -5.10
C LYS A 569 -26.99 6.12 -5.52
N THR A 570 -28.18 6.65 -5.31
CA THR A 570 -28.52 8.06 -5.44
C THR A 570 -29.05 8.56 -4.09
N ALA A 571 -28.77 9.82 -3.75
CA ALA A 571 -29.34 10.49 -2.58
C ALA A 571 -29.59 11.98 -2.93
N PRO A 572 -30.79 12.53 -2.67
CA PRO A 572 -31.03 13.96 -2.87
C PRO A 572 -30.20 14.77 -1.87
N MET A 573 -29.72 15.93 -2.30
CA MET A 573 -28.97 16.87 -1.44
C MET A 573 -29.89 17.86 -0.70
N ASN A 574 -31.21 17.83 -0.98
CA ASN A 574 -32.21 18.74 -0.43
C ASN A 574 -31.93 20.25 -0.65
N GLN A 575 -31.07 20.56 -1.62
CA GLN A 575 -30.74 21.92 -2.03
C GLN A 575 -30.78 22.01 -3.57
N LYS A 576 -31.14 23.19 -4.06
CA LYS A 576 -30.86 23.56 -5.45
C LYS A 576 -29.41 24.03 -5.55
N GLY A 577 -28.78 23.76 -6.66
CA GLY A 577 -27.46 24.31 -6.98
C GLY A 577 -27.36 24.66 -8.46
N THR A 578 -26.30 25.39 -8.81
CA THR A 578 -26.06 25.78 -10.19
C THR A 578 -25.70 24.55 -11.03
N ILE A 579 -26.28 24.50 -12.22
CA ILE A 579 -25.95 23.56 -13.28
C ILE A 579 -25.55 24.32 -14.54
N TYR A 580 -24.61 23.75 -15.28
CA TYR A 580 -24.07 24.29 -16.51
C TYR A 580 -24.47 23.40 -17.67
N GLY A 581 -24.99 24.00 -18.74
CA GLY A 581 -25.42 23.33 -19.95
C GLY A 581 -24.45 23.58 -21.09
N ILE A 582 -24.03 22.54 -21.79
CA ILE A 582 -23.13 22.61 -22.95
C ILE A 582 -23.96 22.28 -24.19
N GLN A 583 -24.07 23.22 -25.13
CA GLN A 583 -24.74 22.97 -26.41
C GLN A 583 -23.79 22.31 -27.40
N LEU A 584 -24.27 21.22 -27.99
CA LEU A 584 -23.57 20.42 -28.99
C LEU A 584 -24.57 19.92 -30.04
N LYS A 585 -24.06 19.50 -31.20
CA LYS A 585 -24.86 18.91 -32.28
C LYS A 585 -25.28 17.45 -32.01
N GLU A 586 -24.60 16.78 -31.09
CA GLU A 586 -24.74 15.35 -30.77
C GLU A 586 -24.67 15.15 -29.24
N ARG A 587 -25.04 13.95 -28.75
CA ARG A 587 -25.00 13.58 -27.31
C ARG A 587 -23.94 12.51 -27.00
N GLY A 588 -23.33 12.57 -25.81
CA GLY A 588 -22.35 11.60 -25.33
C GLY A 588 -21.00 12.17 -24.86
N ILE A 589 -20.98 13.24 -24.07
CA ILE A 589 -19.72 13.80 -23.52
C ILE A 589 -19.06 12.83 -22.51
N LEU A 590 -17.72 12.75 -22.54
CA LEU A 590 -16.93 12.14 -21.47
C LEU A 590 -16.59 13.15 -20.36
N THR A 591 -17.11 12.89 -19.17
CA THR A 591 -16.73 13.55 -17.90
C THR A 591 -15.47 12.94 -17.33
N GLU A 592 -14.70 13.70 -16.55
CA GLU A 592 -13.57 13.16 -15.79
C GLU A 592 -14.04 11.99 -14.92
N SER A 593 -15.14 12.17 -14.18
CA SER A 593 -15.66 11.21 -13.20
C SER A 593 -15.95 9.82 -13.76
N GLN A 594 -16.23 9.68 -15.06
CA GLN A 594 -16.44 8.36 -15.70
C GLN A 594 -15.15 7.52 -15.74
N ILE A 595 -13.98 8.15 -15.70
CA ILE A 595 -12.66 7.51 -15.89
C ILE A 595 -11.76 7.70 -14.67
N VAL A 596 -11.65 8.94 -14.21
CA VAL A 596 -10.81 9.39 -13.10
C VAL A 596 -11.69 9.64 -11.90
N TYR A 597 -11.15 9.32 -10.74
CA TYR A 597 -11.92 9.30 -9.52
C TYR A 597 -11.25 10.31 -8.63
N GLU A 598 -11.96 11.41 -8.33
CA GLU A 598 -11.49 12.31 -7.30
C GLU A 598 -11.19 11.47 -6.05
N PRO A 599 -9.95 11.51 -5.53
CA PRO A 599 -9.67 10.83 -4.29
C PRO A 599 -10.62 11.45 -3.24
N PRO A 600 -11.32 10.65 -2.41
CA PRO A 600 -12.21 11.18 -1.37
C PRO A 600 -11.49 12.06 -0.34
N TYR A 601 -10.15 12.09 -0.43
CA TYR A 601 -9.29 13.13 0.09
C TYR A 601 -8.60 13.79 -1.10
N SER A 602 -9.02 15.01 -1.45
CA SER A 602 -8.07 16.01 -1.91
C SER A 602 -7.07 16.22 -0.76
N VAL A 603 -6.06 15.35 -0.71
CA VAL A 603 -4.88 15.56 0.09
C VAL A 603 -4.19 16.75 -0.56
N GLY A 604 -4.51 17.95 -0.08
CA GLY A 604 -3.53 19.02 -0.12
C GLY A 604 -2.23 18.43 0.40
N ASP A 605 -1.13 18.62 -0.32
CA ASP A 605 0.19 18.04 0.07
C ASP A 605 0.65 18.59 1.44
N GLU A 606 -0.10 19.55 2.01
CA GLU A 606 -0.43 19.63 3.44
C GLU A 606 -0.87 18.28 4.04
N ARG A 607 0.12 17.42 4.27
CA ARG A 607 0.19 16.70 5.54
C ARG A 607 -0.18 17.71 6.62
N VAL A 608 -1.36 17.56 7.23
CA VAL A 608 -1.79 18.41 8.37
C VAL A 608 -0.58 18.61 9.25
N PRO A 609 -0.04 19.85 9.37
CA PRO A 609 1.27 20.06 9.96
C PRO A 609 1.16 19.61 11.41
N TYR A 610 1.63 18.40 11.68
CA TYR A 610 1.72 17.90 13.02
C TYR A 610 2.73 18.79 13.70
N GLU A 611 2.33 19.42 14.80
CA GLU A 611 3.29 20.10 15.65
C GLU A 611 4.41 19.10 15.91
N GLN A 612 5.64 19.49 15.57
CA GLN A 612 6.82 18.66 15.80
C GLN A 612 7.12 18.70 17.30
N VAL A 613 6.26 18.06 18.08
CA VAL A 613 6.24 18.05 19.55
C VAL A 613 6.09 16.60 19.97
N CYS A 614 6.99 16.14 20.83
CA CYS A 614 6.89 14.79 21.37
C CYS A 614 5.72 14.68 22.35
N LEU A 615 4.78 13.78 22.08
CA LEU A 615 3.63 13.50 22.96
C LEU A 615 4.03 13.16 24.41
N SER A 616 5.25 12.67 24.64
CA SER A 616 5.75 12.20 25.94
C SER A 616 6.62 13.20 26.70
N CYS A 617 7.47 13.96 26.01
CA CYS A 617 8.44 14.88 26.63
C CYS A 617 8.37 16.32 26.13
N SER A 618 7.44 16.62 25.22
CA SER A 618 7.21 17.94 24.63
C SER A 618 8.41 18.59 23.91
N THR A 619 9.52 17.86 23.70
CA THR A 619 10.64 18.37 22.88
C THR A 619 10.16 18.69 21.48
N LYS A 620 10.74 19.75 20.88
CA LYS A 620 10.58 20.10 19.46
C LYS A 620 11.79 19.76 18.60
N ASP A 621 12.93 19.48 19.23
CA ASP A 621 14.23 19.36 18.58
C ASP A 621 14.60 17.89 18.29
N GLU A 622 13.92 17.27 17.32
CA GLU A 622 14.35 15.97 16.79
C GLU A 622 14.15 15.85 15.27
N THR A 623 15.20 15.35 14.58
CA THR A 623 15.21 15.12 13.13
C THR A 623 14.38 13.90 12.68
N ARG A 624 13.85 13.09 13.61
CA ARG A 624 13.15 11.83 13.31
C ARG A 624 11.98 11.56 14.25
N TRP A 625 10.78 11.85 13.76
CA TRP A 625 9.51 11.59 14.43
C TRP A 625 9.02 10.17 14.15
N THR A 626 8.54 9.47 15.19
CA THR A 626 7.94 8.13 15.06
C THR A 626 6.48 8.16 15.53
N THR A 627 5.59 7.39 14.90
CA THR A 627 4.19 7.23 15.34
C THR A 627 4.11 6.62 16.75
N VAL A 628 3.05 6.97 17.47
CA VAL A 628 2.81 6.52 18.85
C VAL A 628 2.30 5.07 18.85
N PRO A 629 3.01 4.08 19.44
CA PRO A 629 2.64 2.66 19.30
C PRO A 629 1.32 2.22 19.94
N TRP A 630 0.74 3.03 20.83
CA TRP A 630 -0.43 2.71 21.65
C TRP A 630 -1.67 3.54 21.32
N GLN A 631 -1.62 4.40 20.30
CA GLN A 631 -2.74 5.23 19.85
C GLN A 631 -2.92 5.11 18.34
N TYR A 632 -4.17 4.96 17.91
CA TYR A 632 -4.55 4.91 16.49
C TYR A 632 -4.68 6.31 15.85
N ASN A 633 -4.40 7.38 16.61
CA ASN A 633 -4.44 8.74 16.08
C ASN A 633 -3.19 9.02 15.23
N VAL A 634 -3.39 9.26 13.93
CA VAL A 634 -2.32 9.46 12.95
C VAL A 634 -1.54 10.77 13.16
N LYS A 635 -1.99 11.68 14.02
CA LYS A 635 -1.35 12.99 14.29
C LYS A 635 -0.19 12.91 15.28
N ASP A 636 -0.33 12.14 16.35
CA ASP A 636 0.61 12.20 17.48
C ASP A 636 1.97 11.53 17.16
N ARG A 637 3.06 12.08 17.70
CA ARG A 637 4.42 11.59 17.48
C ARG A 637 5.22 11.46 18.77
N LEU A 638 6.13 10.50 18.78
CA LEU A 638 7.23 10.43 19.74
C LEU A 638 8.52 10.85 19.06
N CYS A 639 9.34 11.59 19.79
CA CYS A 639 10.76 11.73 19.49
C CYS A 639 11.44 10.34 19.64
N ARG A 640 12.55 10.10 18.94
CA ARG A 640 13.25 8.82 18.92
C ARG A 640 13.61 8.32 20.31
N SER A 641 14.04 9.22 21.20
CA SER A 641 14.39 8.86 22.59
C SER A 641 13.19 8.32 23.37
N CYS A 642 12.02 8.95 23.23
CA CYS A 642 10.78 8.47 23.86
C CYS A 642 10.28 7.17 23.22
N TYR A 643 10.33 7.05 21.89
CA TYR A 643 9.97 5.81 21.20
C TYR A 643 10.86 4.63 21.63
N ASP A 644 12.18 4.79 21.59
CA ASP A 644 13.15 3.75 22.00
C ASP A 644 13.05 3.41 23.49
N SER A 645 12.57 4.33 24.32
CA SER A 645 12.29 4.09 25.74
C SER A 645 11.01 3.30 25.93
N TYR A 646 9.94 3.66 25.21
CA TYR A 646 8.68 2.92 25.23
C TYR A 646 8.89 1.49 24.72
N VAL A 647 9.58 1.28 23.59
CA VAL A 647 9.89 -0.07 23.07
C VAL A 647 10.73 -0.90 24.05
N ARG A 648 11.45 -0.27 25.00
CA ARG A 648 12.22 -0.96 26.05
C ARG A 648 11.43 -1.24 27.32
N THR A 649 10.43 -0.43 27.68
CA THR A 649 9.72 -0.52 28.96
C THR A 649 8.24 -0.87 28.84
N ASN A 650 7.68 -0.73 27.65
CA ASN A 650 6.25 -0.69 27.31
C ASN A 650 5.41 0.15 28.29
N THR A 651 6.01 1.15 28.96
CA THR A 651 5.42 1.83 30.12
C THR A 651 5.30 3.33 29.92
N ARG A 652 4.08 3.83 30.13
CA ARG A 652 3.68 5.24 29.96
C ARG A 652 2.72 5.69 31.08
N CYS A 653 2.36 6.96 31.08
CA CYS A 653 1.26 7.48 31.90
C CYS A 653 -0.11 6.99 31.40
N SER A 654 -1.04 6.68 32.33
CA SER A 654 -2.45 6.37 32.01
C SER A 654 -3.23 7.58 31.52
N ASN A 655 -2.83 8.79 31.95
CA ASN A 655 -3.49 10.03 31.59
C ASN A 655 -3.11 10.42 30.15
N THR A 656 -4.11 10.45 29.28
CA THR A 656 -4.03 10.73 27.84
C THR A 656 -3.70 12.18 27.51
N ALA A 657 -3.74 13.12 28.47
CA ALA A 657 -3.19 14.46 28.33
C ALA A 657 -1.69 14.51 28.70
N CYS A 658 -1.17 13.49 29.40
CA CYS A 658 0.21 13.45 29.86
C CYS A 658 1.11 12.55 28.99
N ASN A 659 0.65 11.33 28.67
CA ASN A 659 1.33 10.32 27.82
C ASN A 659 2.82 10.03 28.08
N LYS A 660 3.40 10.53 29.17
CA LYS A 660 4.82 10.43 29.50
C LYS A 660 5.30 9.00 29.51
N VAL A 661 6.25 8.69 28.65
CA VAL A 661 6.97 7.42 28.59
C VAL A 661 8.06 7.39 29.65
N TYR A 662 8.26 6.21 30.24
CA TYR A 662 9.28 6.00 31.27
C TYR A 662 10.51 5.30 30.70
N HIS A 663 11.69 5.88 30.95
CA HIS A 663 12.97 5.22 30.70
C HIS A 663 13.21 4.10 31.71
N LEU A 664 13.96 3.06 31.32
CA LEU A 664 14.22 1.89 32.17
C LEU A 664 14.88 2.24 33.51
N TYR A 665 15.71 3.29 33.57
CA TYR A 665 16.33 3.75 34.82
C TYR A 665 15.32 4.40 35.78
N GLN A 666 14.28 5.07 35.26
CA GLN A 666 13.21 5.69 36.04
C GLN A 666 12.31 4.62 36.69
N LEU A 667 12.15 3.45 36.05
CA LEU A 667 11.42 2.29 36.57
C LEU A 667 12.27 1.39 37.50
N GLY A 668 13.55 1.70 37.67
CA GLY A 668 14.49 0.86 38.40
C GLY A 668 14.18 0.73 39.90
N LYS A 669 14.47 -0.44 40.49
CA LYS A 669 14.24 -0.76 41.92
C LYS A 669 14.81 0.24 42.94
N LYS A 670 15.75 1.12 42.54
CA LYS A 670 16.27 2.21 43.39
C LYS A 670 15.45 3.50 43.28
N ALA A 671 15.03 3.89 42.08
CA ALA A 671 14.17 5.07 41.87
C ALA A 671 12.79 4.88 42.54
N MET A 672 12.30 3.65 42.58
CA MET A 672 11.01 3.29 43.18
C MET A 672 11.05 3.01 44.69
N LYS A 673 12.21 3.11 45.36
CA LYS A 673 12.33 2.98 46.83
C LYS A 673 11.96 4.32 47.49
N GLY A 674 10.66 4.55 47.68
CA GLY A 674 10.15 5.72 48.42
C GLY A 674 8.75 6.17 48.01
N GLN A 675 8.28 5.81 46.81
CA GLN A 675 6.93 6.18 46.38
C GLN A 675 5.85 5.29 47.01
N PRO A 676 4.68 5.86 47.39
CA PRO A 676 3.57 5.10 47.95
C PRO A 676 2.99 4.16 46.89
N ARG A 677 2.94 2.86 47.20
CA ARG A 677 2.26 1.86 46.38
C ARG A 677 0.76 1.95 46.60
N LEU A 678 0.03 2.62 45.70
CA LEU A 678 -1.43 2.61 45.74
C LEU A 678 -1.97 1.19 45.58
N LYS A 679 -2.82 0.76 46.51
CA LYS A 679 -3.70 -0.40 46.35
C LYS A 679 -4.97 0.08 45.66
N ILE A 680 -4.98 0.05 44.33
CA ILE A 680 -6.19 0.26 43.55
C ILE A 680 -6.79 -1.13 43.26
N ASN A 681 -8.04 -1.34 43.67
CA ASN A 681 -8.85 -2.45 43.18
C ASN A 681 -9.41 -2.02 41.82
N VAL A 682 -9.04 -2.74 40.76
CA VAL A 682 -9.58 -2.53 39.42
C VAL A 682 -10.09 -3.88 38.93
N GLU A 683 -11.39 -4.00 38.69
CA GLU A 683 -12.03 -5.26 38.31
C GLU A 683 -11.73 -5.67 36.85
N ASN A 684 -11.20 -4.75 36.04
CA ASN A 684 -10.85 -4.99 34.64
C ASN A 684 -9.35 -4.75 34.35
N GLY A 685 -8.64 -5.82 33.96
CA GLY A 685 -7.51 -5.73 33.02
C GLY A 685 -6.10 -5.33 33.53
N SER A 686 -5.32 -6.34 33.92
CA SER A 686 -3.86 -6.50 33.63
C SER A 686 -2.79 -5.44 34.02
N ALA A 687 -3.09 -4.26 34.58
CA ALA A 687 -2.07 -3.28 34.98
C ALA A 687 -1.19 -3.75 36.17
N LYS A 688 -0.06 -4.42 35.89
CA LYS A 688 0.82 -5.04 36.92
C LYS A 688 1.89 -4.13 37.53
N HIS A 689 1.95 -2.84 37.18
CA HIS A 689 2.83 -1.85 37.82
C HIS A 689 2.01 -0.67 38.37
N ARG A 690 2.34 -0.25 39.61
CA ARG A 690 1.50 0.60 40.48
C ARG A 690 2.27 1.85 40.92
N TYR A 691 2.86 2.56 39.96
CA TYR A 691 3.63 3.77 40.23
C TYR A 691 2.87 4.99 39.76
N LEU A 692 3.09 6.12 40.44
CA LEU A 692 2.51 7.39 40.05
C LEU A 692 3.42 8.09 39.06
N CYS A 693 2.78 8.66 38.03
CA CYS A 693 3.43 9.48 37.04
C CYS A 693 4.04 10.70 37.71
N ASN A 694 5.36 10.86 37.60
CA ASN A 694 6.07 11.95 38.27
C ASN A 694 5.83 13.34 37.64
N LEU A 695 4.98 13.43 36.61
CA LEU A 695 4.59 14.68 35.96
C LEU A 695 3.15 15.11 36.32
N CYS A 696 2.18 14.18 36.37
CA CYS A 696 0.76 14.51 36.58
C CYS A 696 0.08 13.70 37.71
N GLY A 697 0.82 12.89 38.46
CA GLY A 697 0.27 12.09 39.57
C GLY A 697 -0.68 10.95 39.18
N SER A 698 -1.00 10.76 37.89
CA SER A 698 -1.83 9.65 37.41
C SER A 698 -1.07 8.32 37.39
N VAL A 699 -1.75 7.17 37.29
CA VAL A 699 -1.10 5.85 37.35
C VAL A 699 -0.24 5.60 36.09
N THR A 700 0.86 4.86 36.19
CA THR A 700 1.60 4.36 35.01
C THR A 700 1.00 3.04 34.52
N VAL A 701 0.74 2.92 33.21
CA VAL A 701 0.33 1.68 32.55
C VAL A 701 1.53 1.07 31.86
N THR A 702 1.73 -0.23 32.04
CA THR A 702 2.58 -1.03 31.15
C THR A 702 1.64 -1.71 30.15
N ASP A 703 1.70 -1.32 28.89
CA ASP A 703 0.91 -1.93 27.82
C ASP A 703 1.45 -3.34 27.53
N GLY A 704 0.58 -4.28 27.13
CA GLY A 704 0.94 -5.68 26.86
C GLY A 704 1.10 -6.58 28.10
N ALA A 705 0.97 -7.90 27.91
CA ALA A 705 1.07 -8.86 29.01
C ALA A 705 2.53 -9.01 29.48
N PRO A 706 2.82 -9.01 30.80
CA PRO A 706 4.19 -9.00 31.31
C PRO A 706 4.89 -10.39 31.28
N GLU A 707 4.44 -11.31 30.44
CA GLU A 707 5.18 -12.55 30.16
C GLU A 707 6.33 -12.26 29.19
N ASP A 708 6.13 -11.37 28.20
CA ASP A 708 7.16 -10.95 27.25
C ASP A 708 8.17 -9.93 27.82
N ALA A 709 7.78 -9.20 28.87
CA ALA A 709 8.59 -8.12 29.45
C ALA A 709 9.58 -8.59 30.54
N LYS A 710 9.58 -9.87 30.93
CA LYS A 710 10.41 -10.43 32.02
C LYS A 710 11.89 -10.65 31.63
N VAL A 711 12.57 -9.55 31.28
CA VAL A 711 13.99 -9.51 30.85
C VAL A 711 14.20 -10.20 29.51
N ARG A 712 14.99 -9.58 28.62
CA ARG A 712 15.55 -10.22 27.42
C ARG A 712 16.59 -11.29 27.80
N LYS A 713 16.17 -12.34 28.50
CA LYS A 713 16.75 -13.66 28.26
C LYS A 713 16.24 -14.05 26.87
N GLU A 714 17.16 -14.17 25.91
CA GLU A 714 16.92 -14.99 24.72
C GLU A 714 16.22 -16.26 25.21
N ALA A 715 15.00 -16.54 24.74
CA ALA A 715 14.22 -17.67 25.23
C ALA A 715 15.11 -18.91 25.20
N THR A 716 15.40 -19.49 26.37
CA THR A 716 16.26 -20.67 26.45
C THR A 716 15.45 -21.85 25.98
N VAL A 717 15.31 -21.97 24.66
CA VAL A 717 14.73 -23.13 24.01
C VAL A 717 15.50 -24.33 24.51
N GLU A 718 14.82 -25.18 25.28
CA GLU A 718 15.34 -26.48 25.63
C GLU A 718 15.40 -27.30 24.35
N SER A 719 16.61 -27.49 23.86
CA SER A 719 16.88 -28.30 22.68
C SER A 719 18.10 -29.17 22.95
N CYS A 720 18.24 -30.22 22.16
CA CYS A 720 19.32 -31.18 22.30
C CYS A 720 20.50 -30.77 21.43
N CYS A 721 21.61 -30.37 22.06
CA CYS A 721 22.87 -30.21 21.37
C CYS A 721 23.41 -31.58 20.98
N VAL A 722 23.57 -31.83 19.68
CA VAL A 722 24.13 -33.07 19.10
C VAL A 722 25.43 -33.56 19.77
N VAL A 723 26.21 -32.66 20.37
CA VAL A 723 27.51 -32.96 20.99
C VAL A 723 27.48 -33.08 22.51
N CYS A 724 26.54 -32.42 23.21
CA CYS A 724 26.55 -32.39 24.69
C CYS A 724 25.16 -32.53 25.34
N GLY A 725 24.19 -33.04 24.59
CA GLY A 725 22.83 -33.32 25.06
C GLY A 725 21.99 -32.07 25.31
N PRO A 726 20.93 -32.19 26.12
CA PRO A 726 20.07 -31.08 26.50
C PRO A 726 20.85 -29.90 27.10
N LYS A 727 20.55 -28.68 26.64
CA LYS A 727 21.09 -27.42 27.18
C LYS A 727 20.06 -26.30 27.14
N SER A 728 19.96 -25.55 28.22
CA SER A 728 19.31 -24.24 28.23
C SER A 728 20.31 -23.16 27.77
N THR A 729 20.20 -22.72 26.52
CA THR A 729 21.02 -21.64 25.97
C THR A 729 20.25 -20.84 24.92
N GLY A 730 20.42 -19.52 24.91
CA GLY A 730 19.83 -18.66 23.87
C GLY A 730 20.60 -18.68 22.54
N ARG A 731 21.80 -19.28 22.51
CA ARG A 731 22.69 -19.29 21.34
C ARG A 731 22.78 -20.67 20.72
N TRP A 732 21.79 -20.99 19.89
CA TRP A 732 21.80 -22.16 19.03
C TRP A 732 22.43 -21.86 17.66
N ARG A 733 23.02 -22.87 17.02
CA ARG A 733 23.56 -22.81 15.65
C ARG A 733 23.21 -24.12 14.93
N LYS A 734 22.96 -24.05 13.61
CA LYS A 734 22.85 -25.25 12.77
C LYS A 734 24.17 -26.04 12.77
N PHE A 735 24.10 -27.36 12.71
CA PHE A 735 25.26 -28.24 12.68
C PHE A 735 25.84 -28.27 11.24
N PRO A 736 27.17 -28.21 11.02
CA PRO A 736 27.72 -27.95 9.68
C PRO A 736 27.43 -29.03 8.64
N TRP A 737 27.21 -30.27 9.08
CA TRP A 737 27.03 -31.45 8.22
C TRP A 737 25.58 -31.95 8.19
N ASP A 738 24.68 -31.31 8.93
CA ASP A 738 23.28 -31.74 9.10
C ASP A 738 22.46 -30.50 9.50
N LYS A 739 21.75 -29.90 8.54
CA LYS A 739 21.09 -28.59 8.72
C LYS A 739 19.90 -28.65 9.68
N ASP A 740 19.36 -29.83 9.89
CA ASP A 740 18.15 -30.08 10.68
C ASP A 740 18.50 -30.31 12.15
N LYS A 741 19.79 -30.49 12.46
CA LYS A 741 20.30 -30.66 13.81
C LYS A 741 21.02 -29.40 14.32
N MET A 742 20.88 -29.17 15.62
CA MET A 742 21.43 -27.99 16.30
C MET A 742 22.54 -28.36 17.29
N TRP A 743 23.47 -27.42 17.50
CA TRP A 743 24.42 -27.47 18.62
C TRP A 743 24.46 -26.15 19.38
N CYS A 744 24.77 -26.24 20.67
CA CYS A 744 24.87 -25.07 21.53
C CYS A 744 26.11 -24.22 21.16
N GLY A 745 26.03 -22.91 21.38
CA GLY A 745 27.08 -21.96 21.05
C GLY A 745 28.44 -22.29 21.67
N ALA A 746 28.47 -22.96 22.83
CA ALA A 746 29.70 -23.45 23.45
C ALA A 746 30.37 -24.57 22.64
N CYS A 747 29.60 -25.52 22.10
CA CYS A 747 30.13 -26.58 21.24
C CYS A 747 30.58 -26.02 19.89
N SER A 748 29.76 -25.15 19.27
CA SER A 748 30.13 -24.42 18.05
C SER A 748 31.45 -23.65 18.21
N GLN A 749 31.64 -22.92 19.32
CA GLN A 749 32.89 -22.20 19.61
C GLN A 749 34.09 -23.11 19.85
N ARG A 750 33.91 -24.27 20.50
CA ARG A 750 34.98 -25.27 20.62
C ARG A 750 35.37 -25.80 19.24
N PHE A 751 34.40 -26.12 18.39
CA PHE A 751 34.67 -26.62 17.04
C PHE A 751 35.40 -25.59 16.17
N LEU A 752 35.00 -24.31 16.19
CA LEU A 752 35.70 -23.28 15.43
C LEU A 752 37.18 -23.14 15.83
N ARG A 753 37.50 -23.37 17.11
CA ARG A 753 38.87 -23.28 17.66
C ARG A 753 39.73 -24.52 17.45
N THR A 754 39.15 -25.71 17.31
CA THR A 754 39.90 -26.98 17.17
C THR A 754 39.74 -27.66 15.82
N ARG A 755 38.66 -27.34 15.09
CA ARG A 755 38.23 -27.98 13.83
C ARG A 755 38.13 -29.50 13.93
N ILE A 756 37.88 -30.03 15.12
CA ILE A 756 37.90 -31.47 15.39
C ILE A 756 36.59 -31.90 16.04
N ILE A 757 36.07 -33.03 15.57
CA ILE A 757 35.00 -33.78 16.22
C ILE A 757 35.36 -35.26 16.21
N CYS A 758 35.00 -36.00 17.26
CA CYS A 758 35.14 -37.46 17.23
C CYS A 758 34.23 -38.07 16.15
N ALA A 759 34.77 -38.98 15.33
CA ALA A 759 34.03 -39.63 14.25
C ALA A 759 32.95 -40.60 14.76
N ASP A 760 33.18 -41.18 15.94
CA ASP A 760 32.21 -42.03 16.66
C ASP A 760 30.92 -41.24 16.96
N THR A 761 29.82 -41.72 16.36
CA THR A 761 28.48 -41.13 16.42
C THR A 761 27.85 -41.13 17.81
N ASN A 762 28.33 -41.98 18.72
CA ASN A 762 27.92 -42.02 20.13
C ASN A 762 28.76 -41.08 21.00
N CYS A 763 30.01 -40.83 20.62
CA CYS A 763 30.90 -39.95 21.36
C CYS A 763 30.73 -38.47 20.99
N ARG A 764 30.83 -38.16 19.68
CA ARG A 764 30.81 -36.81 19.06
C ARG A 764 31.59 -35.70 19.77
N LYS A 765 32.49 -36.03 20.69
CA LYS A 765 33.14 -35.05 21.57
C LYS A 765 34.04 -34.12 20.77
N ILE A 766 33.75 -32.83 20.83
CA ILE A 766 34.65 -31.76 20.38
C ILE A 766 35.66 -31.50 21.52
N PRO A 767 36.97 -31.65 21.30
CA PRO A 767 37.97 -31.31 22.30
C PRO A 767 37.96 -29.79 22.56
N SER A 768 38.18 -29.42 23.81
CA SER A 768 38.58 -28.05 24.18
C SER A 768 39.98 -27.73 23.65
N PRO A 769 40.39 -26.44 23.56
CA PRO A 769 41.72 -26.07 23.08
C PRO A 769 42.87 -26.71 23.87
N SER A 770 42.72 -26.92 25.18
CA SER A 770 43.70 -27.62 26.02
C SER A 770 43.72 -29.13 25.79
N GLU A 771 42.57 -29.76 25.58
CA GLU A 771 42.50 -31.17 25.14
C GLU A 771 43.13 -31.37 23.77
N PHE A 772 42.91 -30.45 22.82
CA PHE A 772 43.56 -30.50 21.50
C PHE A 772 45.07 -30.29 21.60
N ALA A 773 45.55 -29.40 22.48
CA ALA A 773 46.98 -29.27 22.77
C ALA A 773 47.57 -30.59 23.33
N LYS A 774 46.87 -31.27 24.24
CA LYS A 774 47.26 -32.60 24.74
C LYS A 774 47.24 -33.68 23.65
N MET A 775 46.29 -33.62 22.72
CA MET A 775 46.26 -34.53 21.56
C MET A 775 47.45 -34.32 20.62
N LYS A 776 47.96 -33.07 20.50
CA LYS A 776 49.17 -32.76 19.73
C LYS A 776 50.48 -33.18 20.41
N SER A 777 50.51 -33.31 21.73
CA SER A 777 51.72 -33.70 22.48
C SER A 777 51.88 -35.22 22.64
N LEU A 778 50.96 -36.03 22.12
CA LEU A 778 51.10 -37.48 22.10
C LEU A 778 51.93 -37.93 20.89
N PRO A 779 52.84 -38.92 21.04
CA PRO A 779 53.62 -39.43 19.92
C PRO A 779 52.71 -40.14 18.91
N GLY A 780 52.64 -39.59 17.69
CA GLY A 780 51.81 -40.10 16.59
C GLY A 780 51.91 -39.18 15.36
N LYS A 781 51.46 -39.67 14.19
CA LYS A 781 51.42 -38.84 12.98
C LYS A 781 50.41 -37.70 13.15
N PRO A 782 50.71 -36.47 12.69
CA PRO A 782 49.88 -35.27 12.94
C PRO A 782 48.49 -35.28 12.25
N GLU A 783 48.19 -36.33 11.50
CA GLU A 783 46.95 -36.56 10.77
C GLU A 783 45.96 -37.45 11.54
N THR A 784 46.44 -38.29 12.46
CA THR A 784 45.65 -39.33 13.14
C THR A 784 45.58 -39.06 14.65
N PHE A 785 44.72 -38.14 15.07
CA PHE A 785 44.44 -37.94 16.50
C PHE A 785 43.33 -38.88 16.98
N ASN A 786 43.50 -39.45 18.17
CA ASN A 786 42.48 -40.27 18.84
C ASN A 786 41.71 -39.47 19.88
N CYS A 787 40.41 -39.71 20.00
CA CYS A 787 39.55 -39.00 20.93
C CYS A 787 39.94 -39.31 22.37
N LEU A 788 40.20 -38.28 23.19
CA LEU A 788 40.54 -38.48 24.59
C LEU A 788 39.44 -39.17 25.42
N LYS A 789 38.18 -39.20 24.95
CA LYS A 789 37.05 -39.87 25.62
C LYS A 789 36.92 -41.35 25.23
N CYS A 790 36.70 -41.67 23.94
CA CYS A 790 36.41 -43.04 23.48
C CYS A 790 37.55 -43.72 22.71
N LYS A 791 38.73 -43.09 22.61
CA LYS A 791 39.93 -43.57 21.89
C LYS A 791 39.78 -43.79 20.37
N GLN A 792 38.58 -43.73 19.80
CA GLN A 792 38.33 -43.75 18.36
C GLN A 792 38.98 -42.54 17.65
N PRO A 793 39.36 -42.66 16.36
CA PRO A 793 39.92 -41.55 15.60
C PRO A 793 38.96 -40.36 15.52
N VAL A 794 39.53 -39.16 15.37
CA VAL A 794 38.76 -37.91 15.22
C VAL A 794 38.88 -37.38 13.80
N THR A 795 37.77 -36.85 13.28
CA THR A 795 37.77 -36.16 11.99
C THR A 795 38.20 -34.71 12.21
N ARG A 796 39.20 -34.27 11.44
CA ARG A 796 39.63 -32.86 11.39
C ARG A 796 39.08 -32.21 10.13
N ASP A 797 38.26 -31.17 10.32
CA ASP A 797 37.75 -30.32 9.24
C ASP A 797 38.88 -29.43 8.71
N LEU A 798 39.42 -29.80 7.55
CA LEU A 798 40.45 -29.03 6.83
C LEU A 798 39.85 -28.03 5.83
N SER A 799 38.53 -28.02 5.60
CA SER A 799 37.88 -27.16 4.60
C SER A 799 38.00 -25.66 4.90
N LYS A 800 38.28 -25.32 6.16
CA LYS A 800 38.42 -23.94 6.65
C LYS A 800 39.54 -23.87 7.67
N ALA A 801 40.32 -22.78 7.61
CA ALA A 801 41.38 -22.52 8.58
C ALA A 801 40.85 -22.59 10.03
N LEU A 802 41.75 -22.98 10.95
CA LEU A 802 41.50 -22.88 12.39
C LEU A 802 41.18 -21.42 12.72
N PHE A 803 40.12 -21.18 13.51
CA PHE A 803 39.89 -19.84 14.05
C PHE A 803 40.94 -19.54 15.12
N VAL A 804 42.08 -19.04 14.67
CA VAL A 804 43.05 -18.34 15.52
C VAL A 804 42.43 -16.96 15.76
N PRO A 805 42.00 -16.63 16.99
CA PRO A 805 41.68 -15.25 17.31
C PRO A 805 42.95 -14.46 17.07
N ALA A 806 42.92 -13.46 16.19
CA ALA A 806 44.08 -12.63 15.92
C ALA A 806 44.70 -12.23 17.26
N LYS A 807 45.98 -12.58 17.48
CA LYS A 807 46.71 -12.11 18.66
C LYS A 807 46.67 -10.59 18.56
N SER A 808 45.84 -9.99 19.40
CA SER A 808 45.65 -8.55 19.41
C SER A 808 46.90 -7.94 20.02
N GLU A 809 47.87 -7.67 19.16
CA GLU A 809 49.14 -7.04 19.51
C GLU A 809 48.86 -5.75 20.27
N MET A 810 49.72 -5.48 21.26
CA MET A 810 49.59 -4.26 22.04
C MET A 810 50.11 -3.11 21.17
N ARG A 811 49.21 -2.28 20.66
CA ARG A 811 49.56 -1.12 19.84
C ARG A 811 49.54 0.13 20.70
N THR A 812 50.62 0.89 20.63
CA THR A 812 50.70 2.24 21.19
C THR A 812 50.15 3.22 20.16
N GLU A 813 48.96 3.73 20.40
CA GLU A 813 48.31 4.75 19.58
C GLU A 813 47.76 5.85 20.52
N THR A 814 47.25 6.95 19.97
CA THR A 814 46.70 8.06 20.78
C THR A 814 45.20 7.94 20.91
N CYS A 815 44.73 7.61 22.12
CA CYS A 815 43.31 7.67 22.45
C CYS A 815 42.88 9.12 22.61
N ILE A 816 41.88 9.58 21.84
CA ILE A 816 41.40 10.97 21.89
C ILE A 816 41.03 11.46 23.31
N SER A 817 40.62 10.54 24.19
CA SER A 817 40.24 10.80 25.58
C SER A 817 41.37 10.65 26.62
N CYS A 818 42.27 9.67 26.49
CA CYS A 818 43.30 9.40 27.51
C CYS A 818 44.74 9.63 27.05
N GLY A 819 44.94 10.14 25.83
CA GLY A 819 46.25 10.38 25.25
C GLY A 819 46.91 9.09 24.73
N PRO A 820 48.23 9.11 24.52
CA PRO A 820 49.01 7.95 24.14
C PRO A 820 48.87 6.82 25.18
N ILE A 821 48.43 5.64 24.73
CA ILE A 821 48.29 4.46 25.59
C ILE A 821 48.57 3.19 24.78
N ALA A 822 49.18 2.19 25.42
CA ALA A 822 49.36 0.88 24.83
C ALA A 822 48.08 0.03 25.05
N ALA A 823 47.31 -0.21 23.99
CA ALA A 823 46.05 -0.95 24.06
C ALA A 823 46.02 -2.16 23.11
N LYS A 824 45.35 -3.22 23.55
CA LYS A 824 45.09 -4.43 22.73
C LYS A 824 43.95 -4.23 21.73
N ARG A 825 43.10 -3.22 21.93
CA ARG A 825 41.95 -2.93 21.06
C ARG A 825 41.72 -1.43 20.98
N TRP A 826 41.50 -0.99 19.76
CA TRP A 826 41.15 0.36 19.37
C TRP A 826 39.77 0.34 18.73
N CYS A 827 38.99 1.39 18.98
CA CYS A 827 37.61 1.51 18.52
C CYS A 827 37.40 2.90 17.92
N SER A 828 36.63 2.97 16.84
CA SER A 828 36.13 4.24 16.31
C SER A 828 35.20 4.94 17.29
N LEU A 829 35.09 6.27 17.16
CA LEU A 829 34.29 7.09 18.07
C LEU A 829 32.81 6.69 17.97
N PRO A 830 32.12 6.41 19.11
CA PRO A 830 30.69 6.08 19.09
C PRO A 830 29.81 7.21 18.55
N TRP A 831 30.20 8.47 18.76
CA TRP A 831 29.44 9.67 18.37
C TRP A 831 29.79 10.21 16.97
N ASP A 832 30.98 9.90 16.45
CA ASP A 832 31.42 10.27 15.09
C ASP A 832 32.03 9.05 14.39
N LYS A 833 31.22 8.38 13.57
CA LYS A 833 31.65 7.22 12.78
C LYS A 833 32.46 7.59 11.54
N LYS A 834 32.52 8.87 11.15
CA LYS A 834 33.32 9.36 10.02
C LYS A 834 34.75 9.72 10.44
N SER A 835 34.96 10.05 11.72
CA SER A 835 36.30 10.28 12.29
C SER A 835 37.24 9.09 12.11
N SER A 836 38.47 9.38 11.67
CA SER A 836 39.61 8.46 11.78
C SER A 836 40.17 8.36 13.20
N LYS A 837 39.72 9.22 14.13
CA LYS A 837 40.17 9.26 15.52
C LYS A 837 39.69 8.02 16.31
N LEU A 838 40.52 7.54 17.23
CA LEU A 838 40.31 6.29 17.96
C LEU A 838 40.21 6.49 19.48
N ILE A 839 39.53 5.55 20.13
CA ILE A 839 39.54 5.36 21.59
C ILE A 839 39.98 3.95 21.96
N CYS A 840 40.69 3.83 23.07
CA CYS A 840 41.05 2.53 23.65
C CYS A 840 39.81 1.82 24.23
N ASP A 841 39.89 0.49 24.37
CA ASP A 841 38.78 -0.36 24.90
C ASP A 841 38.21 0.13 26.24
N ASN A 842 39.06 0.63 27.16
CA ASN A 842 38.61 1.18 28.44
C ASN A 842 37.78 2.46 28.28
N CYS A 843 38.21 3.41 27.44
CA CYS A 843 37.43 4.61 27.14
C CYS A 843 36.13 4.27 26.40
N LYS A 844 36.16 3.30 25.45
CA LYS A 844 34.94 2.81 24.80
C LYS A 844 33.94 2.24 25.81
N ARG A 845 34.42 1.49 26.81
CA ARG A 845 33.59 0.93 27.88
C ARG A 845 32.96 2.02 28.75
N HIS A 846 33.76 2.97 29.25
CA HIS A 846 33.23 4.09 30.04
C HIS A 846 32.20 4.94 29.28
N TYR A 847 32.39 5.17 27.97
CA TYR A 847 31.38 5.85 27.18
C TYR A 847 30.10 5.02 27.02
N ASN A 848 30.21 3.72 26.73
CA ASN A 848 29.03 2.84 26.62
C ASN A 848 28.26 2.71 27.95
N ASP A 849 28.96 2.74 29.09
CA ASP A 849 28.38 2.56 30.42
C ASP A 849 27.72 3.84 30.98
N HIS A 850 28.14 5.03 30.50
CA HIS A 850 27.78 6.32 31.13
C HIS A 850 27.40 7.47 30.16
N GLY A 851 27.73 7.40 28.87
CA GLY A 851 27.32 8.40 27.86
C GLY A 851 28.01 9.78 27.90
N HIS A 852 28.94 10.03 28.83
CA HIS A 852 29.51 11.37 29.07
C HIS A 852 30.89 11.62 28.40
N ARG A 853 31.06 12.81 27.78
CA ARG A 853 32.37 13.35 27.33
C ARG A 853 32.46 14.89 27.45
N CYS A 854 33.66 15.51 27.50
CA CYS A 854 33.80 16.98 27.33
C CYS A 854 33.37 17.37 25.90
N LEU A 855 32.54 18.41 25.75
CA LEU A 855 32.06 18.91 24.45
C LEU A 855 33.12 19.66 23.65
N ASN A 856 34.15 20.19 24.30
CA ASN A 856 35.26 20.84 23.61
C ASN A 856 36.04 19.78 22.81
N ASP A 857 36.02 19.91 21.48
CA ASP A 857 36.62 18.93 20.58
C ASP A 857 38.16 18.84 20.67
N SER A 858 38.82 19.85 21.24
CA SER A 858 40.24 19.78 21.59
C SER A 858 40.52 18.87 22.80
N CYS A 859 39.53 18.65 23.67
CA CYS A 859 39.68 17.86 24.90
C CYS A 859 39.12 16.44 24.75
N ASN A 860 37.88 16.30 24.27
CA ASN A 860 37.21 15.02 23.99
C ASN A 860 37.30 13.95 25.12
N LYS A 861 37.46 14.38 26.37
CA LYS A 861 37.65 13.50 27.53
C LYS A 861 36.39 12.68 27.82
N ILE A 862 36.50 11.36 27.83
CA ILE A 862 35.48 10.44 28.36
C ILE A 862 35.78 10.22 29.85
N PHE A 863 34.74 10.31 30.68
CA PHE A 863 34.87 10.19 32.13
C PHE A 863 34.48 8.79 32.62
N SER A 864 35.24 8.26 33.56
CA SER A 864 34.82 7.12 34.37
C SER A 864 33.76 7.54 35.40
N TYR A 865 32.98 6.58 35.89
CA TYR A 865 32.01 6.80 36.98
C TYR A 865 32.59 7.52 38.21
N VAL A 866 33.84 7.21 38.56
CA VAL A 866 34.54 7.80 39.72
C VAL A 866 34.88 9.28 39.48
N GLN A 867 35.14 9.67 38.23
CA GLN A 867 35.37 11.07 37.86
C GLN A 867 34.06 11.85 37.84
N LEU A 868 33.00 11.31 37.22
CA LEU A 868 31.68 11.95 37.19
C LEU A 868 31.15 12.26 38.60
N LYS A 869 31.36 11.35 39.57
CA LYS A 869 31.01 11.57 40.98
C LYS A 869 31.76 12.69 41.68
N LYS A 870 32.89 13.15 41.14
CA LYS A 870 33.72 14.24 41.68
C LYS A 870 33.54 15.56 40.91
N MET A 871 32.72 15.57 39.86
CA MET A 871 32.50 16.74 39.03
C MET A 871 31.30 17.51 39.58
N GLU A 872 31.47 18.83 39.70
CA GLU A 872 30.37 19.72 40.08
C GLU A 872 29.33 19.80 38.95
N ILE A 873 28.06 19.77 39.35
CA ILE A 873 26.93 20.01 38.46
C ILE A 873 26.68 21.51 38.43
N LYS A 874 26.78 22.13 37.26
CA LYS A 874 26.32 23.50 37.03
C LYS A 874 24.98 23.47 36.32
N LYS A 875 24.14 24.45 36.65
CA LYS A 875 22.96 24.80 35.85
C LYS A 875 23.41 25.73 34.73
N ARG A 876 22.97 25.45 33.50
CA ARG A 876 23.18 26.28 32.33
C ARG A 876 21.82 26.69 31.76
N SER A 877 21.62 27.99 31.61
CA SER A 877 20.50 28.52 30.83
C SER A 877 20.73 28.24 29.34
N LYS A 878 19.75 27.65 28.69
CA LYS A 878 19.68 27.50 27.23
C LYS A 878 19.18 28.80 26.57
N PRO A 879 19.30 28.95 25.24
CA PRO A 879 18.77 30.10 24.50
C PRO A 879 17.26 30.31 24.65
N ASP A 880 16.51 29.28 25.05
CA ASP A 880 15.07 29.32 25.36
C ASP A 880 14.77 29.62 26.86
N ASN A 881 15.78 30.07 27.62
CA ASN A 881 15.77 30.26 29.07
C ASN A 881 15.50 29.01 29.93
N SER A 882 15.50 27.79 29.36
CA SER A 882 15.40 26.57 30.17
C SER A 882 16.74 26.23 30.87
N GLU A 883 16.68 25.77 32.12
CA GLU A 883 17.87 25.32 32.85
C GLU A 883 18.17 23.84 32.59
N GLU A 884 19.36 23.53 32.08
CA GLU A 884 19.88 22.15 32.01
C GLU A 884 21.07 21.96 32.97
N SER A 885 21.16 20.78 33.57
CA SER A 885 22.27 20.41 34.47
C SER A 885 23.41 19.78 33.68
N CYS A 886 24.51 20.51 33.48
CA CYS A 886 25.74 20.00 32.90
C CYS A 886 26.79 19.70 33.98
N TYR A 887 27.72 18.80 33.72
CA TYR A 887 28.97 18.74 34.49
C TYR A 887 30.00 19.65 33.83
N VAL A 888 30.82 20.33 34.64
CA VAL A 888 32.01 21.02 34.15
C VAL A 888 33.15 20.03 34.06
N CYS A 889 33.75 19.88 32.87
CA CYS A 889 34.89 18.99 32.71
C CYS A 889 36.13 19.53 33.47
N PRO A 890 36.73 18.74 34.37
CA PRO A 890 37.87 19.15 35.18
C PRO A 890 39.18 19.31 34.39
N HIS A 891 39.20 18.98 33.09
CA HIS A 891 40.37 19.15 32.21
C HIS A 891 40.25 20.35 31.27
N CYS A 892 39.05 20.64 30.76
CA CYS A 892 38.82 21.66 29.72
C CYS A 892 38.09 22.90 30.25
N GLY A 893 37.51 22.87 31.46
CA GLY A 893 36.65 23.93 32.01
C GLY A 893 35.30 24.10 31.28
N GLN A 894 35.10 23.39 30.17
CA GLN A 894 33.91 23.43 29.32
C GLN A 894 32.92 22.33 29.72
N ASP A 895 31.68 22.49 29.26
CA ASP A 895 30.58 21.57 29.53
C ASP A 895 30.83 20.14 29.01
N THR A 896 30.20 19.17 29.66
CA THR A 896 30.12 17.79 29.15
C THR A 896 28.81 17.51 28.42
N GLU A 897 28.88 16.75 27.34
CA GLU A 897 27.70 16.16 26.69
C GLU A 897 27.12 15.11 27.64
N TRP A 898 25.83 15.24 27.96
CA TRP A 898 25.06 14.16 28.58
C TRP A 898 24.10 13.58 27.55
N ARG A 899 24.31 12.32 27.16
CA ARG A 899 23.30 11.51 26.47
C ARG A 899 22.76 10.47 27.47
N PRO A 900 21.50 10.61 27.95
CA PRO A 900 20.83 9.57 28.74
C PRO A 900 20.53 8.28 27.96
#